data_AF-A0A7W9A0M5-F1
#
_entry.id   AF-A0A7W9A0M5-F1
#
_cell.length_a   1.000
_cell.length_b   1.000
_cell.length_c   1.000
_cell.angle_alpha   90.00
_cell.angle_beta   90.00
_cell.angle_gamma   90.00
#
_symmetry.space_group_name_H-M   'P 1'
#
loop_
_entity.id
_entity.type
_entity.pdbx_description
1 polymer ?
#
loop_
_entity_poly.entity_id
_entity_poly.type
_entity_poly.pdbx_seq_one_letter_code
_entity_poly.pdbx_strand_id
1 'polypeptide(L)'
;MSASAWTPWDLSRRLSPRDQVRVMKRDAYGRLDENSYPLIYRVGPTEPTTPWLVRLADDAGIFRLLCFDFDGKEAGVVSPDLMERAVDDCDALSGLLDRLAIAHVVCQSSGTGGRHIWVALHGGAPAAVVAALAGAAHANYSTLDHGMLCNPREGGARPPLAPHRDGSSSTILRGAVEDLLSPTATSTDLDTLTRVLDQAKPASRPSDTTPSGPIDARYSAHRPLSAWGQGHMATVNGGSNPSWTGFMCLLAAASAGWTLADASQEARTAPGMEHYRTKNMSRGARKPRTEAEATARLERQWAKAQQYSALQAPLGSSRTPADLAELGVIVDTVDDLLTRFRASPGRWGQSEAATSRRTILSAVAYLTLQTGKRTVAASIRDLALMVGLSRDTARRALTALAEDGFLVRVSLSDSGNAAEWRLSTDFSTASRTVASQPLNNPRPPSELFNLRTSLVTNLERQLTDGRHDLFTRPGLGHLAGKVYALLAQHPALTLETAARLLGVSTRHIATIFSRLRHHRLIVKHVDGWARAKRDLRDLAARIVGVAGLLLDRANRYRAEREVWEWWQAEVATMNAAPRRRPRRVDVSSRPLFRDVNAPGERVWPRYPRSSDQRGDHRSARELVDLGVLNPENRWQYLGDAA
;
A
#
# COMPACT_ATOMS: atom_id res chain seq x y z
N MET A 1 -27.19 40.05 -23.70
CA MET A 1 -26.66 39.08 -24.69
C MET A 1 -26.30 37.81 -23.94
N SER A 2 -27.02 36.71 -24.19
CA SER A 2 -26.83 35.43 -23.50
C SER A 2 -25.43 34.88 -23.78
N ALA A 3 -24.68 34.49 -22.74
CA ALA A 3 -23.40 33.80 -22.88
C ALA A 3 -23.59 32.59 -23.82
N SER A 4 -22.86 32.55 -24.93
CA SER A 4 -22.95 31.41 -25.86
C SER A 4 -22.44 30.17 -25.13
N ALA A 5 -23.31 29.19 -24.88
CA ALA A 5 -22.88 27.91 -24.35
C ALA A 5 -21.95 27.26 -25.39
N TRP A 6 -20.67 27.10 -25.06
CA TRP A 6 -19.71 26.39 -25.90
C TRP A 6 -20.25 24.99 -26.23
N THR A 7 -20.25 24.61 -27.50
CA THR A 7 -20.46 23.20 -27.85
C THR A 7 -19.21 22.40 -27.45
N PRO A 8 -19.34 21.10 -27.11
CA PRO A 8 -18.19 20.25 -26.79
C PRO A 8 -17.13 20.25 -27.90
N TRP A 9 -17.57 20.27 -29.16
CA TRP A 9 -16.68 20.27 -30.30
C TRP A 9 -16.01 21.62 -30.54
N ASP A 10 -16.73 22.74 -30.45
CA ASP A 10 -16.12 24.07 -30.59
C ASP A 10 -15.05 24.33 -29.54
N LEU A 11 -15.29 23.86 -28.31
CA LEU A 11 -14.30 23.90 -27.25
C LEU A 11 -13.09 23.02 -27.58
N SER A 12 -13.33 21.76 -28.00
CA SER A 12 -12.25 20.83 -28.36
C SER A 12 -11.39 21.35 -29.50
N ARG A 13 -11.98 22.01 -30.49
CA ARG A 13 -11.27 22.63 -31.62
C ARG A 13 -10.31 23.74 -31.18
N ARG A 14 -10.67 24.50 -30.14
CA ARG A 14 -9.81 25.57 -29.60
C ARG A 14 -8.78 25.05 -28.62
N LEU A 15 -9.10 24.00 -27.86
CA LEU A 15 -8.20 23.43 -26.86
C LEU A 15 -7.16 22.48 -27.45
N SER A 16 -7.49 21.74 -28.52
CA SER A 16 -6.65 20.67 -29.03
C SER A 16 -5.25 21.19 -29.40
N PRO A 17 -4.17 20.68 -28.77
CA PRO A 17 -2.80 21.08 -29.08
C PRO A 17 -2.34 20.63 -30.48
N ARG A 18 -3.13 19.78 -31.14
CA ARG A 18 -2.84 19.20 -32.45
C ARG A 18 -4.04 19.37 -33.36
N ASP A 19 -3.80 19.29 -34.66
CA ASP A 19 -4.82 19.29 -35.71
C ASP A 19 -5.64 17.99 -35.78
N GLN A 20 -5.45 17.08 -34.82
CA GLN A 20 -6.09 15.78 -34.76
C GLN A 20 -6.45 15.37 -33.33
N VAL A 21 -7.61 14.73 -33.19
CA VAL A 21 -8.09 14.07 -31.96
C VAL A 21 -8.11 12.56 -32.14
N ARG A 22 -8.16 11.84 -31.02
CA ARG A 22 -8.34 10.38 -31.05
C ARG A 22 -9.81 10.06 -30.80
N VAL A 23 -10.38 9.17 -31.60
CA VAL A 23 -11.80 8.81 -31.52
C VAL A 23 -11.96 7.32 -31.27
N MET A 24 -13.04 6.97 -30.58
CA MET A 24 -13.40 5.58 -30.35
C MET A 24 -13.78 4.88 -31.65
N LYS A 25 -13.58 3.58 -31.70
CA LYS A 25 -14.06 2.73 -32.80
C LYS A 25 -15.28 1.95 -32.31
N ARG A 26 -16.37 1.98 -33.09
CA ARG A 26 -17.51 1.08 -32.88
C ARG A 26 -17.11 -0.35 -33.20
N ASP A 27 -17.58 -1.29 -32.41
CA ASP A 27 -17.37 -2.72 -32.69
C ASP A 27 -18.20 -3.18 -33.91
N ALA A 28 -18.10 -4.47 -34.24
CA ALA A 28 -18.83 -5.06 -35.37
C ALA A 28 -20.37 -4.94 -35.25
N TYR A 29 -20.89 -4.62 -34.06
CA TYR A 29 -22.31 -4.45 -33.76
C TYR A 29 -22.71 -2.98 -33.56
N GLY A 30 -21.80 -2.03 -33.84
CA GLY A 30 -22.06 -0.60 -33.71
C GLY A 30 -21.96 -0.06 -32.26
N ARG A 31 -21.52 -0.87 -31.30
CA ARG A 31 -21.42 -0.54 -29.86
C ARG A 31 -20.06 0.06 -29.50
N LEU A 32 -19.99 0.76 -28.38
CA LEU A 32 -18.79 1.41 -27.85
C LEU A 32 -18.39 0.78 -26.50
N ASP A 33 -18.03 -0.51 -26.52
CA ASP A 33 -17.85 -1.29 -25.29
C ASP A 33 -16.42 -1.21 -24.71
N GLU A 34 -15.38 -1.02 -25.54
CA GLU A 34 -13.99 -0.83 -25.10
C GLU A 34 -13.67 0.66 -24.88
N ASN A 35 -12.99 1.02 -23.78
CA ASN A 35 -12.52 2.40 -23.54
C ASN A 35 -11.20 2.65 -24.30
N SER A 36 -11.22 2.44 -25.62
CA SER A 36 -10.06 2.57 -26.51
C SER A 36 -10.31 3.63 -27.57
N TYR A 37 -9.26 4.38 -27.93
CA TYR A 37 -9.32 5.46 -28.91
C TYR A 37 -8.32 5.21 -30.04
N PRO A 38 -8.51 4.16 -30.86
CA PRO A 38 -7.50 3.73 -31.83
C PRO A 38 -7.49 4.58 -33.11
N LEU A 39 -8.56 5.31 -33.40
CA LEU A 39 -8.72 6.05 -34.65
C LEU A 39 -8.29 7.52 -34.49
N ILE A 40 -7.87 8.11 -35.60
CA ILE A 40 -7.50 9.53 -35.70
C ILE A 40 -8.61 10.25 -36.45
N TYR A 41 -8.99 11.43 -35.97
CA TYR A 41 -9.95 12.32 -36.62
C TYR A 41 -9.38 13.74 -36.68
N ARG A 42 -9.38 14.36 -37.87
CA ARG A 42 -8.87 15.73 -38.03
C ARG A 42 -9.81 16.75 -37.42
N VAL A 43 -9.24 17.71 -36.71
CA VAL A 43 -9.96 18.85 -36.13
C VAL A 43 -10.46 19.74 -37.27
N GLY A 44 -11.77 19.88 -37.38
CA GLY A 44 -12.44 20.60 -38.46
C GLY A 44 -13.83 21.09 -38.04
N PRO A 45 -14.63 21.65 -38.95
CA PRO A 45 -15.95 22.19 -38.61
C PRO A 45 -16.96 21.11 -38.16
N THR A 46 -16.76 19.86 -38.58
CA THR A 46 -17.67 18.74 -38.28
C THR A 46 -17.20 17.94 -37.06
N GLU A 47 -18.12 17.63 -36.15
CA GLU A 47 -17.87 16.83 -34.95
C GLU A 47 -17.80 15.32 -35.26
N PRO A 48 -16.96 14.54 -34.55
CA PRO A 48 -16.99 13.08 -34.63
C PRO A 48 -18.31 12.48 -34.15
N THR A 49 -18.72 11.37 -34.75
CA THR A 49 -19.96 10.63 -34.37
C THR A 49 -19.78 9.67 -33.19
N THR A 50 -18.60 9.66 -32.58
CA THR A 50 -18.20 8.82 -31.45
C THR A 50 -17.37 9.64 -30.47
N PRO A 51 -17.33 9.28 -29.18
CA PRO A 51 -16.50 9.98 -28.20
C PRO A 51 -15.05 10.15 -28.64
N TRP A 52 -14.46 11.27 -28.25
CA TRP A 52 -13.09 11.64 -28.58
C TRP A 52 -12.31 12.09 -27.36
N LEU A 53 -10.99 12.04 -27.47
CA LEU A 53 -10.08 12.67 -26.53
C LEU A 53 -9.11 13.60 -27.27
N VAL A 54 -8.67 14.65 -26.58
CA VAL A 54 -7.59 15.52 -27.06
C VAL A 54 -6.27 15.06 -26.46
N ARG A 55 -5.19 15.16 -27.22
CA ARG A 55 -3.85 14.94 -26.67
C ARG A 55 -3.47 16.12 -25.78
N LEU A 56 -2.67 15.86 -24.75
CA LEU A 56 -2.27 16.88 -23.78
C LEU A 56 -1.05 17.71 -24.26
N ALA A 57 -0.22 17.11 -25.12
CA ALA A 57 0.97 17.71 -25.70
C ALA A 57 0.87 17.89 -27.22
N ASP A 58 1.56 18.90 -27.74
CA ASP A 58 1.73 19.14 -29.17
C ASP A 58 2.67 18.10 -29.83
N ASP A 59 2.91 18.23 -31.13
CA ASP A 59 3.75 17.29 -31.88
C ASP A 59 5.24 17.37 -31.51
N ALA A 60 5.67 18.46 -30.86
CA ALA A 60 7.01 18.58 -30.29
C ALA A 60 7.12 17.92 -28.90
N GLY A 61 6.03 17.39 -28.37
CA GLY A 61 5.99 16.79 -27.03
C GLY A 61 5.94 17.83 -25.90
N ILE A 62 5.60 19.09 -26.21
CA ILE A 62 5.38 20.15 -25.22
C ILE A 62 3.92 20.09 -24.77
N PHE A 63 3.70 19.94 -23.47
CA PHE A 63 2.37 19.93 -22.88
C PHE A 63 1.75 21.32 -22.97
N ARG A 64 0.55 21.39 -23.55
CA ARG A 64 -0.28 22.61 -23.59
C ARG A 64 -1.44 22.53 -22.61
N LEU A 65 -1.86 21.31 -22.31
CA LEU A 65 -2.93 20.99 -21.36
C LEU A 65 -2.43 19.97 -20.35
N LEU A 66 -2.94 20.05 -19.14
CA LEU A 66 -2.83 19.02 -18.12
C LEU A 66 -4.23 18.52 -17.77
N CYS A 67 -4.36 17.22 -17.57
CA CYS A 67 -5.56 16.60 -17.03
C CYS A 67 -5.17 15.68 -15.87
N PHE A 68 -5.58 16.05 -14.66
CA PHE A 68 -5.47 15.18 -13.49
C PHE A 68 -6.74 14.35 -13.39
N ASP A 69 -6.66 13.05 -13.70
CA ASP A 69 -7.79 12.12 -13.68
C ASP A 69 -7.86 11.37 -12.35
N PHE A 70 -8.84 11.73 -11.52
CA PHE A 70 -9.13 11.06 -10.27
C PHE A 70 -10.30 10.11 -10.48
N ASP A 71 -10.03 8.81 -10.31
CA ASP A 71 -11.04 7.79 -10.48
C ASP A 71 -11.34 7.04 -9.17
N GLY A 72 -12.65 6.92 -8.90
CA GLY A 72 -13.17 6.16 -7.77
C GLY A 72 -13.44 4.71 -8.09
N LYS A 73 -12.63 4.10 -8.95
CA LYS A 73 -12.91 2.78 -9.51
C LYS A 73 -12.09 1.73 -8.77
N GLU A 74 -12.76 0.67 -8.36
CA GLU A 74 -12.10 -0.59 -8.02
C GLU A 74 -12.57 -1.60 -9.05
N ALA A 75 -11.64 -2.29 -9.71
CA ALA A 75 -12.00 -3.33 -10.68
C ALA A 75 -13.01 -2.84 -11.76
N GLY A 76 -12.83 -1.62 -12.29
CA GLY A 76 -13.67 -1.07 -13.37
C GLY A 76 -15.09 -0.65 -12.96
N VAL A 77 -15.47 -0.84 -11.69
CA VAL A 77 -16.76 -0.43 -11.16
C VAL A 77 -16.58 0.66 -10.10
N VAL A 78 -17.50 1.63 -10.10
CA VAL A 78 -17.53 2.70 -9.10
C VAL A 78 -17.67 2.09 -7.70
N SER A 79 -16.65 2.29 -6.88
CA SER A 79 -16.69 2.04 -5.44
C SER A 79 -17.10 3.35 -4.77
N PRO A 80 -18.21 3.41 -4.01
CA PRO A 80 -18.62 4.66 -3.37
C PRO A 80 -17.54 5.26 -2.47
N ASP A 81 -16.77 4.42 -1.76
CA ASP A 81 -15.70 4.88 -0.87
C ASP A 81 -14.48 5.42 -1.64
N LEU A 82 -14.09 4.77 -2.73
CA LEU A 82 -13.02 5.28 -3.59
C LEU A 82 -13.46 6.50 -4.39
N MET A 83 -14.73 6.57 -4.79
CA MET A 83 -15.28 7.72 -5.47
C MET A 83 -15.35 8.93 -4.56
N GLU A 84 -15.77 8.74 -3.31
CA GLU A 84 -15.66 9.78 -2.30
C GLU A 84 -14.20 10.19 -2.09
N ARG A 85 -13.27 9.23 -2.03
CA ARG A 85 -11.83 9.55 -1.93
C ARG A 85 -11.29 10.28 -3.17
N ALA A 86 -11.73 9.93 -4.37
CA ALA A 86 -11.35 10.58 -5.61
C ALA A 86 -11.89 12.01 -5.67
N VAL A 87 -13.10 12.24 -5.15
CA VAL A 87 -13.65 13.58 -4.95
C VAL A 87 -12.81 14.35 -3.92
N ASP A 88 -12.46 13.73 -2.79
CA ASP A 88 -11.65 14.36 -1.75
C ASP A 88 -10.23 14.71 -2.25
N ASP A 89 -9.57 13.78 -2.94
CA ASP A 89 -8.24 13.98 -3.54
C ASP A 89 -8.29 15.08 -4.63
N CYS A 90 -9.35 15.10 -5.46
CA CYS A 90 -9.59 16.14 -6.45
C CYS A 90 -9.81 17.51 -5.78
N ASP A 91 -10.65 17.58 -4.74
CA ASP A 91 -10.91 18.82 -4.00
C ASP A 91 -9.65 19.32 -3.30
N ALA A 92 -8.81 18.41 -2.79
CA ALA A 92 -7.53 18.75 -2.17
C ALA A 92 -6.55 19.37 -3.16
N LEU A 93 -6.42 18.80 -4.37
CA LEU A 93 -5.57 19.37 -5.42
C LEU A 93 -6.17 20.69 -5.96
N SER A 94 -7.48 20.75 -6.20
CA SER A 94 -8.20 21.96 -6.63
C SER A 94 -7.97 23.12 -5.66
N GLY A 95 -8.14 22.89 -4.35
CA GLY A 95 -7.87 23.92 -3.34
C GLY A 95 -6.39 24.30 -3.22
N LEU A 96 -5.45 23.44 -3.62
CA LEU A 96 -4.04 23.79 -3.72
C LEU A 96 -3.77 24.68 -4.94
N LEU A 97 -4.39 24.38 -6.08
CA LEU A 97 -4.31 25.21 -7.29
C LEU A 97 -4.90 26.60 -7.03
N ASP A 98 -6.04 26.71 -6.34
CA ASP A 98 -6.63 27.98 -5.93
C ASP A 98 -5.66 28.83 -5.08
N ARG A 99 -5.00 28.21 -4.09
CA ARG A 99 -4.01 28.89 -3.23
C ARG A 99 -2.79 29.40 -4.01
N LEU A 100 -2.42 28.71 -5.09
CA LEU A 100 -1.32 29.09 -5.98
C LEU A 100 -1.78 29.99 -7.13
N ALA A 101 -3.06 30.41 -7.14
CA ALA A 101 -3.66 31.19 -8.22
C ALA A 101 -3.51 30.54 -9.62
N ILE A 102 -3.47 29.20 -9.68
CA ILE A 102 -3.42 28.45 -10.93
C ILE A 102 -4.86 28.23 -11.41
N ALA A 103 -5.21 28.91 -12.50
CA ALA A 103 -6.53 28.80 -13.11
C ALA A 103 -6.78 27.36 -13.59
N HIS A 104 -7.93 26.79 -13.21
CA HIS A 104 -8.25 25.40 -13.48
C HIS A 104 -9.75 25.15 -13.54
N VAL A 105 -10.13 24.09 -14.25
CA VAL A 105 -11.54 23.68 -14.40
C VAL A 105 -11.72 22.27 -13.86
N VAL A 106 -12.66 22.11 -12.92
CA VAL A 106 -13.01 20.81 -12.35
C VAL A 106 -14.23 20.27 -13.05
N CYS A 107 -14.12 19.08 -13.63
CA CYS A 107 -15.19 18.41 -14.35
C CYS A 107 -15.52 17.07 -13.70
N GLN A 108 -16.79 16.68 -13.76
CA GLN A 108 -17.19 15.29 -13.66
C GLN A 108 -16.99 14.64 -15.03
N SER A 109 -16.11 13.65 -15.14
CA SER A 109 -15.65 13.12 -16.44
C SER A 109 -16.65 12.17 -17.13
N SER A 110 -17.63 11.64 -16.40
CA SER A 110 -18.68 10.75 -16.91
C SER A 110 -19.84 10.62 -15.90
N GLY A 111 -20.92 9.97 -16.31
CA GLY A 111 -22.05 9.60 -15.43
C GLY A 111 -21.64 8.73 -14.24
N THR A 112 -20.46 8.11 -14.27
CA THR A 112 -19.92 7.29 -13.18
C THR A 112 -19.34 8.10 -12.01
N GLY A 113 -19.08 9.41 -12.19
CA GLY A 113 -18.69 10.31 -11.10
C GLY A 113 -17.20 10.66 -11.00
N GLY A 114 -16.32 10.10 -11.84
CA GLY A 114 -14.89 10.44 -11.86
C GLY A 114 -14.62 11.94 -12.04
N ARG A 115 -13.45 12.42 -11.60
CA ARG A 115 -13.12 13.86 -11.58
C ARG A 115 -11.90 14.15 -12.43
N HIS A 116 -12.03 15.13 -13.32
CA HIS A 116 -10.89 15.70 -14.03
C HIS A 116 -10.62 17.12 -13.52
N ILE A 117 -9.36 17.45 -13.28
CA ILE A 117 -8.90 18.83 -13.17
C ILE A 117 -8.13 19.17 -14.44
N TRP A 118 -8.62 20.17 -15.18
CA TRP A 118 -7.98 20.70 -16.38
C TRP A 118 -7.21 21.97 -16.06
N VAL A 119 -5.98 22.05 -16.55
CA VAL A 119 -5.13 23.26 -16.52
C VAL A 119 -4.58 23.49 -17.92
N ALA A 120 -4.67 24.71 -18.43
CA ALA A 120 -4.07 25.09 -19.71
C ALA A 120 -2.82 25.95 -19.45
N LEU A 121 -1.78 25.75 -20.28
CA LEU A 121 -0.45 26.32 -20.04
C LEU A 121 -0.09 27.40 -21.06
N HIS A 122 0.23 28.59 -20.55
CA HIS A 122 0.83 29.68 -21.30
C HIS A 122 2.26 29.31 -21.69
N GLY A 123 2.57 29.32 -22.98
CA GLY A 123 3.89 28.92 -23.50
C GLY A 123 4.15 27.40 -23.52
N GLY A 124 3.39 26.61 -22.76
CA GLY A 124 3.53 25.16 -22.64
C GLY A 124 4.62 24.72 -21.65
N ALA A 125 4.70 23.42 -21.35
CA ALA A 125 5.69 22.84 -20.45
C ALA A 125 6.40 21.61 -21.04
N PRO A 126 7.72 21.45 -20.82
CA PRO A 126 8.45 20.26 -21.23
C PRO A 126 7.94 18.98 -20.53
N ALA A 127 8.03 17.84 -21.22
CA ALA A 127 7.59 16.56 -20.68
C ALA A 127 8.24 16.16 -19.34
N ALA A 128 9.50 16.54 -19.12
CA ALA A 128 10.21 16.28 -17.86
C ALA A 128 9.58 17.03 -16.67
N VAL A 129 9.19 18.30 -16.86
CA VAL A 129 8.52 19.11 -15.83
C VAL A 129 7.16 18.50 -15.48
N VAL A 130 6.39 18.12 -16.51
CA VAL A 130 5.07 17.51 -16.31
C VAL A 130 5.17 16.13 -15.66
N ALA A 131 6.17 15.31 -16.02
CA ALA A 131 6.40 14.00 -15.39
C ALA A 131 6.80 14.15 -13.91
N ALA A 132 7.62 15.14 -13.56
CA ALA A 132 7.97 15.44 -12.16
C ALA A 132 6.73 15.85 -11.35
N LEU A 133 5.91 16.75 -11.89
CA LEU A 133 4.64 17.15 -11.29
C LEU A 133 3.68 15.97 -11.13
N ALA A 134 3.54 15.14 -12.17
CA ALA A 134 2.68 13.97 -12.16
C ALA A 134 3.09 12.97 -11.07
N GLY A 135 4.39 12.73 -10.91
CA GLY A 135 4.95 11.91 -9.84
C GLY A 135 4.70 12.50 -8.45
N ALA A 136 4.90 13.80 -8.27
CA ALA A 136 4.65 14.49 -7.00
C ALA A 136 3.16 14.47 -6.62
N ALA A 137 2.26 14.70 -7.58
CA ALA A 137 0.83 14.62 -7.39
C ALA A 137 0.38 13.19 -7.03
N HIS A 138 0.85 12.17 -7.75
CA HIS A 138 0.51 10.78 -7.46
C HIS A 138 1.01 10.31 -6.08
N ALA A 139 2.15 10.83 -5.61
CA ALA A 139 2.65 10.57 -4.26
C ALA A 139 1.74 11.12 -3.15
N ASN A 140 0.98 12.18 -3.42
CA ASN A 140 0.03 12.80 -2.49
C ASN A 140 -1.39 12.21 -2.62
N TYR A 141 -1.78 11.81 -3.83
CA TYR A 141 -3.16 11.45 -4.15
C TYR A 141 -3.24 10.08 -4.80
N SER A 142 -3.61 9.08 -4.01
CA SER A 142 -3.58 7.67 -4.43
C SER A 142 -4.61 7.28 -5.50
N THR A 143 -5.64 8.11 -5.70
CA THR A 143 -6.70 7.90 -6.70
C THR A 143 -6.40 8.59 -8.04
N LEU A 144 -5.28 9.31 -8.14
CA LEU A 144 -4.85 9.97 -9.37
C LEU A 144 -4.23 8.95 -10.33
N ASP A 145 -4.85 8.75 -11.49
CA ASP A 145 -4.17 8.16 -12.65
C ASP A 145 -3.33 9.25 -13.34
N HIS A 146 -2.01 9.12 -13.19
CA HIS A 146 -1.04 10.06 -13.72
C HIS A 146 -0.42 9.58 -15.05
N GLY A 147 -0.82 8.40 -15.56
CA GLY A 147 -0.18 7.78 -16.72
C GLY A 147 -0.23 8.64 -17.99
N MET A 148 -1.33 9.38 -18.20
CA MET A 148 -1.47 10.28 -19.33
C MET A 148 -0.53 11.50 -19.28
N LEU A 149 -0.17 11.96 -18.08
CA LEU A 149 0.77 13.07 -17.88
C LEU A 149 2.23 12.63 -18.11
N CYS A 150 2.51 11.32 -18.02
CA CYS A 150 3.82 10.75 -18.28
C CYS A 150 4.05 10.32 -19.75
N ASN A 151 3.09 10.55 -20.65
CA ASN A 151 3.17 10.14 -22.04
C ASN A 151 2.95 11.32 -23.01
N PRO A 152 3.99 12.08 -23.40
CA PRO A 152 3.84 13.23 -24.30
C PRO A 152 3.38 12.85 -25.72
N ARG A 153 3.52 11.59 -26.14
CA ARG A 153 3.14 11.15 -27.50
C ARG A 153 1.66 10.84 -27.61
N GLU A 154 1.12 10.09 -26.65
CA GLU A 154 -0.24 9.54 -26.71
C GLU A 154 -1.11 9.87 -25.50
N GLY A 155 -0.55 10.53 -24.47
CA GLY A 155 -1.29 11.01 -23.31
C GLY A 155 -2.42 11.95 -23.73
N GLY A 156 -3.64 11.61 -23.35
CA GLY A 156 -4.82 12.33 -23.78
C GLY A 156 -6.02 12.04 -22.90
N ALA A 157 -6.91 13.02 -22.81
CA ALA A 157 -8.11 12.95 -22.01
C ALA A 157 -9.30 13.61 -22.73
N ARG A 158 -10.51 13.21 -22.34
CA ARG A 158 -11.75 13.79 -22.85
C ARG A 158 -11.89 15.22 -22.31
N PRO A 159 -11.89 16.26 -23.17
CA PRO A 159 -11.95 17.65 -22.71
C PRO A 159 -13.30 17.93 -22.01
N PRO A 160 -13.42 19.06 -21.30
CA PRO A 160 -14.69 19.48 -20.70
C PRO A 160 -15.84 19.41 -21.72
N LEU A 161 -17.04 19.03 -21.26
CA LEU A 161 -18.24 18.88 -22.09
C LEU A 161 -18.24 17.70 -23.09
N ALA A 162 -17.10 17.03 -23.33
CA ALA A 162 -17.01 15.95 -24.31
C ALA A 162 -17.89 14.73 -23.94
N PRO A 163 -18.45 14.03 -24.93
CA PRO A 163 -19.29 12.87 -24.73
C PRO A 163 -18.49 11.66 -24.24
N HIS A 164 -19.20 10.75 -23.59
CA HIS A 164 -18.71 9.49 -23.06
C HIS A 164 -19.43 8.31 -23.72
N ARG A 165 -18.82 7.13 -23.69
CA ARG A 165 -19.35 5.92 -24.35
C ARG A 165 -20.70 5.43 -23.81
N ASP A 166 -21.01 5.77 -22.56
CA ASP A 166 -22.28 5.41 -21.91
C ASP A 166 -23.42 6.41 -22.21
N GLY A 167 -23.18 7.37 -23.11
CA GLY A 167 -24.14 8.40 -23.49
C GLY A 167 -24.17 9.61 -22.55
N SER A 168 -23.42 9.58 -21.45
CA SER A 168 -23.20 10.79 -20.63
C SER A 168 -22.18 11.73 -21.30
N SER A 169 -22.07 12.95 -20.79
CA SER A 169 -21.02 13.90 -21.18
C SER A 169 -20.30 14.41 -19.93
N SER A 170 -19.06 14.85 -20.11
CA SER A 170 -18.34 15.54 -19.05
C SER A 170 -19.09 16.80 -18.63
N THR A 171 -19.29 17.05 -17.34
CA THR A 171 -19.98 18.25 -16.85
C THR A 171 -19.04 19.09 -15.99
N ILE A 172 -19.03 20.40 -16.23
CA ILE A 172 -18.23 21.33 -15.43
C ILE A 172 -18.86 21.47 -14.04
N LEU A 173 -18.05 21.31 -13.01
CA LEU A 173 -18.45 21.44 -11.61
C LEU A 173 -17.97 22.77 -11.01
N ARG A 174 -16.75 23.20 -11.35
CA ARG A 174 -16.10 24.44 -10.88
C ARG A 174 -15.14 24.98 -11.93
N GLY A 175 -14.84 26.28 -11.88
CA GLY A 175 -13.99 27.00 -12.83
C GLY A 175 -14.73 27.45 -14.10
N ALA A 176 -14.09 28.29 -14.91
CA ALA A 176 -14.63 28.78 -16.18
C ALA A 176 -13.87 28.18 -17.37
N VAL A 177 -14.58 27.82 -18.44
CA VAL A 177 -13.95 27.24 -19.65
C VAL A 177 -12.98 28.24 -20.29
N GLU A 178 -13.30 29.52 -20.16
CA GLU A 178 -12.52 30.66 -20.61
C GLU A 178 -11.09 30.63 -20.05
N ASP A 179 -10.89 30.10 -18.84
CA ASP A 179 -9.58 29.94 -18.21
C ASP A 179 -8.68 28.95 -18.96
N LEU A 180 -9.28 27.98 -19.67
CA LEU A 180 -8.54 27.03 -20.52
C LEU A 180 -8.23 27.61 -21.91
N LEU A 181 -9.04 28.57 -22.37
CA LEU A 181 -8.88 29.22 -23.68
C LEU A 181 -7.92 30.40 -23.63
N SER A 182 -7.76 31.01 -22.46
CA SER A 182 -6.84 32.12 -22.19
C SER A 182 -5.88 31.73 -21.07
N PRO A 183 -4.94 30.79 -21.32
CA PRO A 183 -4.12 30.22 -20.28
C PRO A 183 -3.16 31.26 -19.68
N THR A 184 -3.10 31.30 -18.36
CA THR A 184 -2.18 32.14 -17.58
C THR A 184 -1.10 31.32 -16.86
N ALA A 185 -1.38 30.05 -16.55
CA ALA A 185 -0.45 29.18 -15.84
C ALA A 185 0.78 28.87 -16.70
N THR A 186 1.97 28.98 -16.13
CA THR A 186 3.26 28.80 -16.80
C THR A 186 3.97 27.54 -16.33
N SER A 187 5.05 27.14 -17.02
CA SER A 187 5.93 26.07 -16.54
C SER A 187 6.49 26.36 -15.14
N THR A 188 6.73 27.63 -14.79
CA THR A 188 7.24 28.03 -13.47
C THR A 188 6.21 27.83 -12.36
N ASP A 189 4.92 27.99 -12.67
CA ASP A 189 3.84 27.67 -11.73
C ASP A 189 3.77 26.17 -11.44
N LEU A 190 4.06 25.34 -12.45
CA LEU A 190 4.15 23.88 -12.29
C LEU A 190 5.33 23.47 -11.42
N ASP A 191 6.49 24.11 -11.55
CA ASP A 191 7.64 23.86 -10.67
C ASP A 191 7.29 24.24 -9.21
N THR A 192 6.54 25.32 -9.03
CA THR A 192 6.05 25.74 -7.71
C THR A 192 5.05 24.77 -7.11
N LEU A 193 4.07 24.32 -7.90
CA LEU A 193 3.13 23.28 -7.49
C LEU A 193 3.85 21.98 -7.13
N THR A 194 4.82 21.56 -7.94
CA THR A 194 5.63 20.35 -7.70
C THR A 194 6.36 20.46 -6.37
N ARG A 195 7.00 21.60 -6.09
CA ARG A 195 7.71 21.84 -4.82
C ARG A 195 6.78 21.77 -3.61
N VAL A 196 5.59 22.34 -3.70
CA VAL A 196 4.60 22.29 -2.62
C VAL A 196 4.10 20.86 -2.40
N LEU A 197 3.84 20.12 -3.48
CA LEU A 197 3.45 18.71 -3.40
C LEU A 197 4.59 17.84 -2.83
N ASP A 198 5.83 18.10 -3.21
CA ASP A 198 6.99 17.38 -2.67
C ASP A 198 7.22 17.66 -1.17
N GLN A 199 6.87 18.85 -0.68
CA GLN A 199 6.87 19.18 0.74
C GLN A 199 5.70 18.56 1.51
N ALA A 200 4.54 18.46 0.86
CA ALA A 200 3.32 17.92 1.45
C ALA A 200 3.25 16.39 1.40
N LYS A 201 4.05 15.74 0.54
CA LYS A 201 3.94 14.30 0.31
C LYS A 201 4.20 13.51 1.60
N PRO A 202 3.44 12.45 1.85
CA PRO A 202 3.67 11.60 3.00
C PRO A 202 5.11 11.08 3.02
N ALA A 203 5.80 11.21 4.15
CA ALA A 203 7.06 10.52 4.35
C ALA A 203 6.82 9.01 4.18
N SER A 204 7.64 8.32 3.37
CA SER A 204 7.50 6.88 3.10
C SER A 204 7.46 6.05 4.40
N ARG A 205 8.07 6.58 5.46
CA ARG A 205 7.76 6.33 6.87
C ARG A 205 8.45 7.40 7.75
N PRO A 206 7.76 8.00 8.74
CA PRO A 206 8.44 8.83 9.74
C PRO A 206 9.33 7.96 10.63
N SER A 207 10.44 8.52 11.10
CA SER A 207 11.29 7.87 12.10
C SER A 207 10.50 7.65 13.39
N ASP A 208 10.20 6.39 13.72
CA ASP A 208 9.88 6.04 15.10
C ASP A 208 11.16 6.25 15.92
N THR A 209 11.20 7.26 16.78
CA THR A 209 12.19 7.29 17.84
C THR A 209 11.82 6.20 18.83
N THR A 210 12.67 5.16 18.91
CA THR A 210 12.61 4.22 20.03
C THR A 210 13.03 4.98 21.28
N PRO A 211 12.32 4.84 22.42
CA PRO A 211 12.89 5.22 23.70
C PRO A 211 14.15 4.39 23.93
N SER A 212 15.26 5.06 24.26
CA SER A 212 16.41 4.41 24.86
C SER A 212 16.13 4.24 26.36
N GLY A 213 15.49 3.14 26.75
CA GLY A 213 15.24 2.78 28.14
C GLY A 213 14.12 1.75 28.33
N PRO A 214 14.09 1.03 29.48
CA PRO A 214 13.02 0.07 29.77
C PRO A 214 11.68 0.78 29.93
N ILE A 215 10.63 0.19 29.36
CA ILE A 215 9.27 0.72 29.36
C ILE A 215 8.54 0.21 30.60
N ASP A 216 7.99 1.13 31.42
CA ASP A 216 7.19 0.84 32.61
C ASP A 216 5.90 0.11 32.22
N ALA A 217 5.69 -1.07 32.80
CA ALA A 217 4.53 -1.93 32.52
C ALA A 217 3.25 -1.47 33.23
N ARG A 218 3.32 -0.51 34.17
CA ARG A 218 2.14 -0.04 34.94
C ARG A 218 1.17 0.86 34.17
N TYR A 219 1.35 0.98 32.85
CA TYR A 219 0.37 1.55 31.94
C TYR A 219 0.02 0.53 30.87
N SER A 220 -1.13 -0.12 31.00
CA SER A 220 -1.79 -0.71 29.83
C SER A 220 -3.30 -0.63 29.96
N ALA A 221 -3.85 0.33 29.23
CA ALA A 221 -4.98 0.01 28.37
C ALA A 221 -4.58 0.20 26.88
N HIS A 222 -3.71 1.17 26.57
CA HIS A 222 -3.19 1.39 25.21
C HIS A 222 -1.71 1.78 25.25
N ARG A 223 -0.88 1.33 24.29
CA ARG A 223 0.41 2.03 24.08
C ARG A 223 0.08 3.47 23.63
N PRO A 224 0.81 4.48 24.13
CA PRO A 224 0.63 5.83 23.61
C PRO A 224 0.90 5.82 22.10
N LEU A 225 0.10 6.58 21.35
CA LEU A 225 0.34 6.77 19.92
C LEU A 225 1.75 7.35 19.73
N SER A 226 2.41 6.97 18.63
CA SER A 226 3.66 7.63 18.21
C SER A 226 3.44 9.13 18.03
N ALA A 227 4.50 9.94 18.11
CA ALA A 227 4.39 11.39 17.93
C ALA A 227 3.69 11.78 16.61
N TRP A 228 3.92 11.01 15.55
CA TRP A 228 3.23 11.16 14.27
C TRP A 228 1.74 10.79 14.35
N GLY A 229 1.41 9.69 15.05
CA GLY A 229 0.02 9.33 15.30
C GLY A 229 -0.73 10.41 16.07
N GLN A 230 -0.10 11.00 17.08
CA GLN A 230 -0.64 12.14 17.83
C GLN A 230 -0.81 13.37 16.92
N GLY A 231 0.17 13.68 16.08
CA GLY A 231 0.10 14.79 15.12
C GLY A 231 -1.07 14.64 14.12
N HIS A 232 -1.31 13.44 13.61
CA HIS A 232 -2.46 13.20 12.75
C HIS A 232 -3.78 13.28 13.51
N MET A 233 -3.88 12.67 14.70
CA MET A 233 -5.08 12.78 15.53
C MET A 233 -5.43 14.24 15.85
N ALA A 234 -4.42 15.10 16.04
CA ALA A 234 -4.58 16.53 16.31
C ALA A 234 -4.84 17.39 15.06
N THR A 235 -4.79 16.82 13.85
CA THR A 235 -4.94 17.60 12.62
C THR A 235 -6.37 18.15 12.52
N VAL A 236 -6.51 19.47 12.69
CA VAL A 236 -7.82 20.14 12.70
C VAL A 236 -8.59 19.82 11.42
N ASN A 237 -9.81 19.30 11.57
CA ASN A 237 -10.70 18.86 10.49
C ASN A 237 -10.08 17.86 9.50
N GLY A 238 -9.04 17.13 9.88
CA GLY A 238 -8.31 16.21 9.00
C GLY A 238 -7.39 16.89 7.97
N GLY A 239 -7.25 18.21 8.01
CA GLY A 239 -6.32 18.96 7.15
C GLY A 239 -6.79 19.05 5.69
N SER A 240 -5.84 19.12 4.75
CA SER A 240 -6.14 19.24 3.31
C SER A 240 -6.62 17.93 2.67
N ASN A 241 -6.36 16.77 3.27
CA ASN A 241 -6.89 15.48 2.83
C ASN A 241 -7.42 14.66 4.03
N PRO A 242 -8.66 14.94 4.50
CA PRO A 242 -9.24 14.28 5.66
C PRO A 242 -9.33 12.75 5.52
N SER A 243 -9.55 12.25 4.31
CA SER A 243 -9.67 10.81 4.06
C SER A 243 -8.37 10.05 4.34
N TRP A 244 -7.26 10.62 3.90
CA TRP A 244 -5.93 10.08 4.13
C TRP A 244 -5.53 10.26 5.59
N THR A 245 -5.70 11.46 6.15
CA THR A 245 -5.39 11.75 7.56
C THR A 245 -6.15 10.82 8.50
N GLY A 246 -7.44 10.59 8.27
CA GLY A 246 -8.25 9.65 9.06
C GLY A 246 -7.72 8.21 8.97
N PHE A 247 -7.34 7.74 7.79
CA PHE A 247 -6.74 6.41 7.65
C PHE A 247 -5.39 6.30 8.37
N MET A 248 -4.56 7.35 8.31
CA MET A 248 -3.28 7.41 9.02
C MET A 248 -3.46 7.38 10.55
N CYS A 249 -4.51 8.03 11.08
CA CYS A 249 -4.91 7.91 12.49
C CYS A 249 -5.19 6.45 12.88
N LEU A 250 -5.98 5.72 12.07
CA LEU A 250 -6.26 4.30 12.32
C LEU A 250 -5.01 3.42 12.22
N LEU A 251 -4.10 3.71 11.28
CA LEU A 251 -2.85 2.98 11.14
C LEU A 251 -1.94 3.18 12.37
N ALA A 252 -1.86 4.41 12.90
CA ALA A 252 -1.15 4.70 14.14
C ALA A 252 -1.76 3.93 15.33
N ALA A 253 -3.09 3.97 15.47
CA ALA A 253 -3.82 3.27 16.53
C ALA A 253 -3.62 1.75 16.45
N ALA A 254 -3.75 1.16 15.26
CA ALA A 254 -3.50 -0.27 15.04
C ALA A 254 -2.05 -0.66 15.43
N SER A 255 -1.07 0.19 15.10
CA SER A 255 0.34 -0.04 15.43
C SER A 255 0.64 0.16 16.92
N ALA A 256 -0.15 0.97 17.61
CA ALA A 256 -0.15 1.11 19.06
C ALA A 256 -0.93 -0.01 19.78
N GLY A 257 -1.50 -0.97 19.03
CA GLY A 257 -2.23 -2.11 19.58
C GLY A 257 -3.62 -1.77 20.12
N TRP A 258 -4.24 -0.69 19.62
CA TRP A 258 -5.62 -0.34 19.97
C TRP A 258 -6.61 -1.39 19.47
N THR A 259 -7.78 -1.44 20.09
CA THR A 259 -8.92 -2.22 19.63
C THR A 259 -9.84 -1.39 18.72
N LEU A 260 -10.79 -2.06 18.05
CA LEU A 260 -11.83 -1.36 17.30
C LEU A 260 -12.68 -0.45 18.22
N ALA A 261 -12.91 -0.87 19.47
CA ALA A 261 -13.69 -0.09 20.43
C ALA A 261 -12.97 1.23 20.76
N ASP A 262 -11.66 1.18 20.98
CA ASP A 262 -10.82 2.35 21.28
C ASP A 262 -10.80 3.32 20.08
N ALA A 263 -10.56 2.78 18.88
CA ALA A 263 -10.59 3.57 17.66
C ALA A 263 -11.97 4.20 17.40
N SER A 264 -13.05 3.50 17.76
CA SER A 264 -14.43 4.00 17.63
C SER A 264 -14.75 5.11 18.63
N GLN A 265 -14.23 5.01 19.84
CA GLN A 265 -14.35 6.07 20.84
C GLN A 265 -13.60 7.32 20.38
N GLU A 266 -12.35 7.16 19.94
CA GLU A 266 -11.51 8.30 19.54
C GLU A 266 -12.01 8.98 18.26
N ALA A 267 -12.57 8.21 17.31
CA ALA A 267 -13.17 8.74 16.09
C ALA A 267 -14.29 9.77 16.33
N ARG A 268 -14.91 9.76 17.53
CA ARG A 268 -15.98 10.69 17.89
C ARG A 268 -15.46 12.11 18.16
N THR A 269 -14.22 12.24 18.60
CA THR A 269 -13.68 13.50 19.14
C THR A 269 -12.40 13.96 18.46
N ALA A 270 -11.57 13.04 17.94
CA ALA A 270 -10.29 13.40 17.33
C ALA A 270 -10.50 14.28 16.07
N PRO A 271 -9.87 15.46 16.00
CA PRO A 271 -9.95 16.33 14.82
C PRO A 271 -9.43 15.67 13.54
N GLY A 272 -8.38 14.86 13.64
CA GLY A 272 -7.80 14.12 12.51
C GLY A 272 -8.72 13.05 11.92
N MET A 273 -9.70 12.61 12.71
CA MET A 273 -10.66 11.57 12.35
C MET A 273 -11.99 12.16 11.84
N GLU A 274 -12.03 13.45 11.49
CA GLU A 274 -13.19 14.15 10.92
C GLU A 274 -13.79 13.40 9.72
N HIS A 275 -12.95 12.72 8.93
CA HIS A 275 -13.41 11.91 7.79
C HIS A 275 -14.28 10.71 8.17
N TYR A 276 -14.36 10.28 9.42
CA TYR A 276 -15.33 9.26 9.82
C TYR A 276 -16.67 9.86 10.23
N ARG A 277 -16.66 11.12 10.70
CA ARG A 277 -17.85 11.86 11.16
C ARG A 277 -18.58 12.59 10.05
N THR A 278 -17.87 13.09 9.03
CA THR A 278 -18.46 13.92 7.97
C THR A 278 -18.00 13.51 6.57
N LYS A 279 -18.88 13.68 5.58
CA LYS A 279 -18.61 13.50 4.14
C LYS A 279 -18.59 14.83 3.40
N ASN A 280 -17.75 14.95 2.38
CA ASN A 280 -17.71 16.13 1.52
C ASN A 280 -18.98 16.24 0.66
N MET A 281 -19.45 17.48 0.46
CA MET A 281 -20.51 17.86 -0.47
C MET A 281 -19.90 18.65 -1.62
N SER A 282 -20.59 18.70 -2.77
CA SER A 282 -20.23 19.60 -3.86
C SER A 282 -20.12 21.04 -3.34
N ARG A 283 -18.99 21.71 -3.61
CA ARG A 283 -18.59 23.07 -3.16
C ARG A 283 -17.83 23.16 -1.82
N GLY A 284 -17.24 22.06 -1.33
CA GLY A 284 -16.31 22.11 -0.20
C GLY A 284 -16.97 22.20 1.19
N ALA A 285 -18.31 22.16 1.25
CA ALA A 285 -19.05 22.01 2.51
C ALA A 285 -19.04 20.54 2.98
N ARG A 286 -19.03 20.30 4.30
CA ARG A 286 -19.08 18.93 4.87
C ARG A 286 -20.43 18.67 5.52
N LYS A 287 -21.00 17.48 5.28
CA LYS A 287 -22.25 17.02 5.89
C LYS A 287 -21.96 15.90 6.90
N PRO A 288 -22.59 15.91 8.10
CA PRO A 288 -22.53 14.79 9.03
C PRO A 288 -22.98 13.47 8.40
N ARG A 289 -22.26 12.38 8.69
CA ARG A 289 -22.70 11.02 8.35
C ARG A 289 -23.69 10.51 9.38
N THR A 290 -24.53 9.58 8.95
CA THR A 290 -25.33 8.80 9.90
C THR A 290 -24.42 7.89 10.72
N GLU A 291 -24.86 7.50 11.92
CA GLU A 291 -24.08 6.61 12.80
C GLU A 291 -23.78 5.26 12.13
N ALA A 292 -24.75 4.69 11.42
CA ALA A 292 -24.56 3.44 10.68
C ALA A 292 -23.51 3.56 9.55
N GLU A 293 -23.51 4.67 8.80
CA GLU A 293 -22.49 4.93 7.76
C GLU A 293 -21.09 5.09 8.38
N ALA A 294 -20.99 5.84 9.49
CA ALA A 294 -19.73 6.09 10.18
C ALA A 294 -19.12 4.78 10.72
N THR A 295 -19.92 3.97 11.42
CA THR A 295 -19.50 2.68 11.99
C THR A 295 -19.04 1.71 10.89
N ALA A 296 -19.86 1.51 9.85
CA ALA A 296 -19.52 0.58 8.77
C ALA A 296 -18.25 1.00 8.01
N ARG A 297 -18.00 2.32 7.87
CA ARG A 297 -16.77 2.82 7.25
C ARG A 297 -15.56 2.62 8.16
N LEU A 298 -15.71 2.94 9.45
CA LEU A 298 -14.65 2.80 10.44
C LEU A 298 -14.20 1.34 10.53
N GLU A 299 -15.13 0.38 10.64
CA GLU A 299 -14.83 -1.05 10.68
C GLU A 299 -14.02 -1.52 9.47
N ARG A 300 -14.43 -1.11 8.25
CA ARG A 300 -13.71 -1.47 7.01
C ARG A 300 -12.30 -0.88 6.97
N GLN A 301 -12.16 0.41 7.29
CA GLN A 301 -10.85 1.08 7.27
C GLN A 301 -9.95 0.58 8.41
N TRP A 302 -10.53 0.20 9.55
CA TRP A 302 -9.83 -0.41 10.67
C TRP A 302 -9.27 -1.80 10.32
N ALA A 303 -10.07 -2.66 9.70
CA ALA A 303 -9.59 -3.96 9.21
C ALA A 303 -8.42 -3.79 8.23
N LYS A 304 -8.49 -2.78 7.35
CA LYS A 304 -7.38 -2.41 6.46
C LYS A 304 -6.16 -1.91 7.23
N ALA A 305 -6.34 -1.01 8.20
CA ALA A 305 -5.26 -0.50 9.04
C ALA A 305 -4.55 -1.62 9.81
N GLN A 306 -5.28 -2.61 10.34
CA GLN A 306 -4.70 -3.81 10.95
C GLN A 306 -3.89 -4.64 9.96
N GLN A 307 -4.39 -4.78 8.72
CA GLN A 307 -3.66 -5.50 7.67
C GLN A 307 -2.30 -4.86 7.38
N TYR A 308 -2.27 -3.53 7.27
CA TYR A 308 -1.06 -2.72 7.05
C TYR A 308 -0.14 -2.71 8.28
N SER A 309 -0.68 -2.51 9.48
CA SER A 309 0.10 -2.51 10.72
C SER A 309 0.83 -3.83 10.94
N ALA A 310 0.16 -4.97 10.72
CA ALA A 310 0.80 -6.27 10.83
C ALA A 310 1.83 -6.55 9.72
N LEU A 311 1.70 -5.95 8.53
CA LEU A 311 2.76 -5.96 7.53
C LEU A 311 3.97 -5.15 8.01
N GLN A 312 3.72 -4.04 8.70
CA GLN A 312 4.75 -3.10 9.16
C GLN A 312 5.41 -3.51 10.47
N ALA A 313 4.78 -4.37 11.28
CA ALA A 313 5.26 -4.77 12.60
C ALA A 313 6.72 -5.31 12.64
N PRO A 314 7.22 -6.04 11.63
CA PRO A 314 8.62 -6.47 11.57
C PRO A 314 9.63 -5.34 11.30
N LEU A 315 9.17 -4.18 10.82
CA LEU A 315 10.06 -3.10 10.47
C LEU A 315 10.46 -2.32 11.74
N GLY A 316 11.75 -2.30 12.07
CA GLY A 316 12.30 -1.36 13.04
C GLY A 316 12.18 0.10 12.59
N SER A 317 12.64 1.04 13.41
CA SER A 317 12.60 2.48 13.13
C SER A 317 13.16 2.83 11.75
N SER A 318 12.34 3.49 10.93
CA SER A 318 12.77 4.07 9.66
C SER A 318 13.87 5.11 9.92
N ARG A 319 14.97 5.04 9.17
CA ARG A 319 15.99 6.10 9.15
C ARG A 319 15.97 6.76 7.78
N THR A 320 16.10 8.08 7.76
CA THR A 320 16.40 8.79 6.52
C THR A 320 17.68 8.20 5.94
N PRO A 321 17.69 7.77 4.66
CA PRO A 321 18.89 7.27 4.03
C PRO A 321 20.00 8.32 4.12
N ALA A 322 21.14 7.93 4.69
CA ALA A 322 22.29 8.84 4.81
C ALA A 322 22.97 9.08 3.45
N ASP A 323 22.80 8.14 2.51
CA ASP A 323 23.40 8.15 1.18
C ASP A 323 22.31 7.93 0.10
N LEU A 324 22.15 8.93 -0.78
CA LEU A 324 21.19 8.88 -1.89
C LEU A 324 21.66 7.95 -3.02
N ALA A 325 22.96 7.73 -3.18
CA ALA A 325 23.50 6.81 -4.17
C ALA A 325 23.19 5.36 -3.77
N GLU A 326 23.36 5.02 -2.50
CA GLU A 326 22.96 3.70 -1.97
C GLU A 326 21.44 3.49 -2.11
N LEU A 327 20.64 4.53 -1.85
CA LEU A 327 19.19 4.47 -2.07
C LEU A 327 18.84 4.24 -3.55
N GLY A 328 19.56 4.90 -4.47
CA GLY A 328 19.44 4.68 -5.92
C GLY A 328 19.60 3.21 -6.30
N VAL A 329 20.68 2.58 -5.81
CA VAL A 329 20.94 1.14 -6.04
C VAL A 329 19.82 0.27 -5.50
N ILE A 330 19.30 0.57 -4.31
CA ILE A 330 18.18 -0.18 -3.72
C ILE A 330 16.93 -0.09 -4.59
N VAL A 331 16.57 1.13 -5.01
CA VAL A 331 15.38 1.38 -5.84
C VAL A 331 15.49 0.66 -7.17
N ASP A 332 16.63 0.79 -7.86
CA ASP A 332 16.84 0.15 -9.16
C ASP A 332 16.88 -1.38 -9.05
N THR A 333 17.48 -1.93 -7.98
CA THR A 333 17.49 -3.38 -7.71
C THR A 333 16.08 -3.93 -7.54
N VAL A 334 15.22 -3.22 -6.79
CA VAL A 334 13.84 -3.67 -6.56
C VAL A 334 12.98 -3.48 -7.82
N ASP A 335 13.20 -2.43 -8.60
CA ASP A 335 12.50 -2.27 -9.89
C ASP A 335 12.89 -3.37 -10.90
N ASP A 336 14.18 -3.74 -11.01
CA ASP A 336 14.60 -4.88 -11.84
C ASP A 336 13.93 -6.17 -11.37
N LEU A 337 13.93 -6.43 -10.06
CA LEU A 337 13.26 -7.61 -9.48
C LEU A 337 11.77 -7.68 -9.86
N LEU A 338 11.02 -6.58 -9.71
CA LEU A 338 9.61 -6.55 -10.07
C LEU A 338 9.41 -6.69 -11.59
N THR A 339 10.31 -6.13 -12.39
CA THR A 339 10.34 -6.32 -13.84
C THR A 339 10.56 -7.78 -14.21
N ARG A 340 11.43 -8.51 -13.51
CA ARG A 340 11.66 -9.94 -13.72
C ARG A 340 10.44 -10.79 -13.39
N PHE A 341 9.71 -10.45 -12.34
CA PHE A 341 8.45 -11.13 -12.03
C PHE A 341 7.45 -11.04 -13.19
N ARG A 342 7.45 -9.92 -13.92
CA ARG A 342 6.59 -9.68 -15.09
C ARG A 342 7.13 -10.33 -16.36
N ALA A 343 8.44 -10.27 -16.59
CA ALA A 343 9.08 -10.80 -17.79
C ALA A 343 9.19 -12.34 -17.81
N SER A 344 9.30 -12.97 -16.64
CA SER A 344 9.44 -14.43 -16.51
C SER A 344 8.44 -15.01 -15.51
N PRO A 345 7.12 -14.84 -15.73
CA PRO A 345 6.11 -15.19 -14.74
C PRO A 345 6.12 -16.70 -14.44
N GLY A 346 6.41 -17.55 -15.43
CA GLY A 346 6.48 -19.01 -15.28
C GLY A 346 7.42 -19.48 -14.17
N ARG A 347 8.63 -18.90 -14.08
CA ARG A 347 9.62 -19.23 -13.03
C ARG A 347 9.06 -19.07 -11.62
N TRP A 348 8.15 -18.11 -11.46
CA TRP A 348 7.62 -17.67 -10.18
C TRP A 348 6.21 -18.16 -9.88
N GLY A 349 5.60 -18.87 -10.84
CA GLY A 349 4.21 -19.30 -10.80
C GLY A 349 3.99 -20.80 -10.88
N GLN A 350 4.87 -21.53 -11.58
CA GLN A 350 4.64 -22.93 -11.98
C GLN A 350 4.37 -23.92 -10.82
N SER A 351 4.77 -23.58 -9.59
CA SER A 351 4.51 -24.40 -8.40
C SER A 351 4.17 -23.55 -7.17
N GLU A 352 3.60 -24.20 -6.15
CA GLU A 352 3.36 -23.58 -4.84
C GLU A 352 4.68 -23.08 -4.20
N ALA A 353 5.77 -23.83 -4.38
CA ALA A 353 7.10 -23.43 -3.92
C ALA A 353 7.63 -22.20 -4.67
N ALA A 354 7.46 -22.12 -5.99
CA ALA A 354 7.83 -20.94 -6.78
C ALA A 354 7.01 -19.71 -6.36
N THR A 355 5.72 -19.90 -6.12
CA THR A 355 4.79 -18.87 -5.65
C THR A 355 5.22 -18.33 -4.28
N SER A 356 5.57 -19.24 -3.35
CA SER A 356 6.07 -18.90 -2.01
C SER A 356 7.40 -18.15 -2.06
N ARG A 357 8.34 -18.59 -2.91
CA ARG A 357 9.62 -17.91 -3.16
C ARG A 357 9.42 -16.48 -3.65
N ARG A 358 8.59 -16.27 -4.68
CA ARG A 358 8.26 -14.92 -5.16
C ARG A 358 7.71 -14.04 -4.05
N THR A 359 6.80 -14.54 -3.24
CA THR A 359 6.19 -13.77 -2.16
C THR A 359 7.18 -13.41 -1.06
N ILE A 360 8.06 -14.33 -0.66
CA ILE A 360 9.12 -14.04 0.31
C ILE A 360 10.12 -13.01 -0.24
N LEU A 361 10.46 -13.11 -1.52
CA LEU A 361 11.35 -12.16 -2.17
C LEU A 361 10.72 -10.76 -2.27
N SER A 362 9.41 -10.67 -2.55
CA SER A 362 8.64 -9.41 -2.45
C SER A 362 8.66 -8.81 -1.04
N ALA A 363 8.56 -9.64 0.01
CA ALA A 363 8.63 -9.17 1.39
C ALA A 363 10.02 -8.64 1.77
N VAL A 364 11.09 -9.33 1.37
CA VAL A 364 12.45 -8.82 1.58
C VAL A 364 12.66 -7.51 0.81
N ALA A 365 12.21 -7.42 -0.45
CA ALA A 365 12.28 -6.18 -1.23
C ALA A 365 11.51 -5.02 -0.59
N TYR A 366 10.33 -5.31 -0.02
CA TYR A 366 9.57 -4.35 0.77
C TYR A 366 10.38 -3.88 1.99
N LEU A 367 10.98 -4.79 2.77
CA LEU A 367 11.83 -4.44 3.91
C LEU A 367 13.05 -3.59 3.48
N THR A 368 13.71 -3.93 2.37
CA THR A 368 14.86 -3.18 1.84
C THR A 368 14.48 -1.76 1.45
N LEU A 369 13.39 -1.58 0.68
CA LEU A 369 12.89 -0.24 0.31
C LEU A 369 12.47 0.56 1.53
N GLN A 370 11.83 -0.08 2.50
CA GLN A 370 11.25 0.62 3.64
C GLN A 370 12.30 1.03 4.67
N THR A 371 13.32 0.20 4.89
CA THR A 371 14.45 0.53 5.78
C THR A 371 15.50 1.40 5.10
N GLY A 372 15.56 1.43 3.75
CA GLY A 372 16.62 2.09 3.01
C GLY A 372 17.99 1.42 3.18
N LYS A 373 18.03 0.17 3.68
CA LYS A 373 19.26 -0.59 3.90
C LYS A 373 19.39 -1.70 2.87
N ARG A 374 20.59 -1.89 2.30
CA ARG A 374 20.88 -3.05 1.44
C ARG A 374 20.84 -4.38 2.19
N THR A 375 21.11 -4.35 3.49
CA THR A 375 21.09 -5.54 4.36
C THR A 375 20.03 -5.35 5.42
N VAL A 376 19.07 -6.27 5.49
CA VAL A 376 17.92 -6.22 6.40
C VAL A 376 17.92 -7.44 7.32
N ALA A 377 17.80 -7.19 8.62
CA ALA A 377 17.52 -8.24 9.59
C ALA A 377 16.06 -8.69 9.42
N ALA A 378 15.86 -9.97 9.09
CA ALA A 378 14.52 -10.50 8.84
C ALA A 378 14.36 -11.90 9.44
N SER A 379 13.58 -11.99 10.53
CA SER A 379 13.25 -13.27 11.14
C SER A 379 12.34 -14.07 10.22
N ILE A 380 12.58 -15.38 10.14
CA ILE A 380 11.72 -16.31 9.38
C ILE A 380 10.26 -16.20 9.84
N ARG A 381 10.02 -16.02 11.14
CA ARG A 381 8.67 -15.89 11.70
C ARG A 381 8.01 -14.58 11.29
N ASP A 382 8.77 -13.49 11.25
CA ASP A 382 8.26 -12.19 10.84
C ASP A 382 7.94 -12.16 9.35
N LEU A 383 8.83 -12.67 8.51
CA LEU A 383 8.55 -12.83 7.08
C LEU A 383 7.34 -13.73 6.85
N ALA A 384 7.21 -14.82 7.59
CA ALA A 384 6.05 -15.71 7.49
C ALA A 384 4.73 -14.99 7.84
N LEU A 385 4.69 -14.18 8.90
CA LEU A 385 3.51 -13.40 9.29
C LEU A 385 3.20 -12.29 8.29
N MET A 386 4.23 -11.58 7.80
CA MET A 386 4.12 -10.53 6.80
C MET A 386 3.43 -11.01 5.53
N VAL A 387 3.65 -12.26 5.14
CA VAL A 387 3.13 -12.81 3.89
C VAL A 387 2.05 -13.87 4.04
N GLY A 388 1.63 -14.16 5.28
CA GLY A 388 0.58 -15.15 5.56
C GLY A 388 1.00 -16.63 5.42
N LEU A 389 2.31 -16.92 5.32
CA LEU A 389 2.84 -18.29 5.18
C LEU A 389 3.17 -18.93 6.54
N SER A 390 3.44 -20.24 6.54
CA SER A 390 3.98 -20.93 7.72
C SER A 390 5.48 -20.65 7.88
N ARG A 391 6.03 -20.77 9.10
CA ARG A 391 7.46 -20.58 9.35
C ARG A 391 8.32 -21.54 8.52
N ASP A 392 7.84 -22.77 8.33
CA ASP A 392 8.58 -23.81 7.61
C ASP A 392 8.55 -23.58 6.09
N THR A 393 7.42 -23.09 5.55
CA THR A 393 7.35 -22.63 4.16
C THR A 393 8.26 -21.43 3.92
N ALA A 394 8.25 -20.44 4.82
CA ALA A 394 9.14 -19.27 4.73
C ALA A 394 10.63 -19.68 4.82
N ARG A 395 10.98 -20.58 5.74
CA ARG A 395 12.33 -21.13 5.87
C ARG A 395 12.79 -21.80 4.57
N ARG A 396 12.01 -22.72 4.03
CA ARG A 396 12.34 -23.41 2.76
C ARG A 396 12.50 -22.42 1.60
N ALA A 397 11.62 -21.42 1.52
CA ALA A 397 11.70 -20.40 0.49
C ALA A 397 12.98 -19.55 0.62
N LEU A 398 13.35 -19.13 1.83
CA LEU A 398 14.59 -18.38 2.08
C LEU A 398 15.83 -19.20 1.75
N THR A 399 15.89 -20.46 2.17
CA THR A 399 16.99 -21.37 1.84
C THR A 399 17.14 -21.52 0.32
N ALA A 400 16.05 -21.85 -0.38
CA ALA A 400 16.09 -22.01 -1.83
C ALA A 400 16.44 -20.71 -2.57
N LEU A 401 15.94 -19.56 -2.12
CA LEU A 401 16.30 -18.26 -2.71
C LEU A 401 17.78 -17.92 -2.50
N ALA A 402 18.37 -18.37 -1.39
CA ALA A 402 19.80 -18.17 -1.14
C ALA A 402 20.67 -19.08 -2.00
N GLU A 403 20.27 -20.36 -2.13
CA GLU A 403 20.92 -21.33 -3.02
C GLU A 403 20.82 -20.91 -4.49
N ASP A 404 19.66 -20.39 -4.91
CA ASP A 404 19.39 -19.88 -6.26
C ASP A 404 20.08 -18.52 -6.53
N GLY A 405 20.76 -17.92 -5.54
CA GLY A 405 21.50 -16.67 -5.68
C GLY A 405 20.65 -15.38 -5.73
N PHE A 406 19.38 -15.42 -5.34
CA PHE A 406 18.52 -14.22 -5.23
C PHE A 406 18.71 -13.45 -3.93
N LEU A 407 19.11 -14.18 -2.88
CA LEU A 407 19.36 -13.64 -1.56
C LEU A 407 20.75 -14.03 -1.09
N VAL A 408 21.45 -13.08 -0.50
CA VAL A 408 22.70 -13.34 0.21
C VAL A 408 22.40 -13.30 1.71
N ARG A 409 22.67 -14.40 2.42
CA ARG A 409 22.62 -14.43 3.88
C ARG A 409 23.92 -13.87 4.44
N VAL A 410 23.86 -12.64 4.96
CA VAL A 410 25.04 -11.90 5.43
C VAL A 410 25.48 -12.40 6.80
N SER A 411 24.54 -12.68 7.70
CA SER A 411 24.80 -13.24 9.02
C SER A 411 23.75 -14.28 9.40
N LEU A 412 24.15 -15.26 10.21
CA LEU A 412 23.24 -16.24 10.80
C LEU A 412 22.43 -15.60 11.94
N SER A 413 21.31 -16.21 12.31
CA SER A 413 20.64 -15.87 13.56
C SER A 413 21.55 -16.23 14.73
N ASP A 414 21.99 -15.25 15.49
CA ASP A 414 22.87 -15.42 16.65
C ASP A 414 22.41 -14.52 17.80
N SER A 415 22.61 -14.98 19.05
CA SER A 415 22.41 -14.20 20.28
C SER A 415 21.07 -13.45 20.39
N GLY A 416 20.00 -14.02 19.83
CA GLY A 416 18.65 -13.41 19.81
C GLY A 416 18.38 -12.50 18.61
N ASN A 417 19.39 -12.23 17.77
CA ASN A 417 19.25 -11.46 16.54
C ASN A 417 18.68 -12.30 15.40
N ALA A 418 17.87 -11.66 14.55
CA ALA A 418 17.41 -12.26 13.31
C ALA A 418 18.56 -12.37 12.30
N ALA A 419 18.49 -13.39 11.43
CA ALA A 419 19.41 -13.49 10.30
C ALA A 419 19.29 -12.27 9.38
N GLU A 420 20.42 -11.82 8.86
CA GLU A 420 20.47 -10.69 7.93
C GLU A 420 20.54 -11.14 6.49
N TRP A 421 19.72 -10.51 5.66
CA TRP A 421 19.53 -10.83 4.25
C TRP A 421 19.78 -9.61 3.39
N ARG A 422 20.36 -9.86 2.21
CA ARG A 422 20.59 -8.85 1.18
C ARG A 422 20.02 -9.35 -0.14
N LEU A 423 19.34 -8.48 -0.88
CA LEU A 423 18.96 -8.75 -2.27
C LEU A 423 20.20 -8.75 -3.16
N SER A 424 20.31 -9.74 -4.03
CA SER A 424 21.31 -9.71 -5.09
C SER A 424 21.06 -8.52 -6.03
N THR A 425 22.13 -7.89 -6.53
CA THR A 425 22.04 -6.76 -7.46
C THR A 425 21.83 -7.20 -8.90
N ASP A 426 22.18 -8.45 -9.21
CA ASP A 426 22.11 -9.01 -10.55
C ASP A 426 21.22 -10.26 -10.55
N PHE A 427 20.04 -10.12 -11.13
CA PHE A 427 19.07 -11.22 -11.26
C PHE A 427 19.17 -11.92 -12.63
N SER A 428 20.19 -11.61 -13.45
CA SER A 428 20.49 -12.16 -14.79
C SER A 428 21.86 -12.80 -14.89
N THR A 429 21.99 -13.76 -15.80
CA THR A 429 23.27 -14.19 -16.41
C THR A 429 23.62 -13.45 -17.71
N ALA A 430 22.68 -12.67 -18.27
CA ALA A 430 22.95 -11.90 -19.47
C ALA A 430 23.93 -10.76 -19.15
N SER A 431 25.03 -10.70 -19.89
CA SER A 431 25.96 -9.57 -19.86
C SER A 431 25.14 -8.30 -20.09
N ARG A 432 25.06 -7.42 -19.10
CA ARG A 432 24.69 -6.03 -19.37
C ARG A 432 25.62 -5.60 -20.50
N THR A 433 25.06 -5.12 -21.60
CA THR A 433 25.85 -4.31 -22.53
C THR A 433 26.43 -3.20 -21.65
N VAL A 434 27.73 -3.29 -21.40
CA VAL A 434 28.44 -2.28 -20.62
C VAL A 434 28.22 -1.00 -21.41
N ALA A 435 27.35 -0.12 -20.89
CA ALA A 435 27.26 1.23 -21.41
C ALA A 435 28.69 1.78 -21.34
N SER A 436 29.21 2.23 -22.49
CA SER A 436 30.60 2.67 -22.62
C SER A 436 30.95 3.86 -21.72
N GLN A 437 29.95 4.47 -21.06
CA GLN A 437 30.12 5.33 -19.90
C GLN A 437 28.94 5.16 -18.93
N PRO A 438 29.16 5.17 -17.60
CA PRO A 438 28.07 5.42 -16.67
C PRO A 438 27.55 6.83 -16.94
N LEU A 439 26.25 6.97 -17.23
CA LEU A 439 25.57 8.26 -17.14
C LEU A 439 25.64 8.68 -15.67
N ASN A 440 26.69 9.42 -15.33
CA ASN A 440 26.90 10.00 -14.01
C ASN A 440 26.02 11.24 -13.84
N ASN A 441 24.75 11.13 -14.23
CA ASN A 441 23.74 12.12 -13.93
C ASN A 441 22.83 11.50 -12.86
N PRO A 442 23.06 11.77 -11.57
CA PRO A 442 22.22 11.21 -10.51
C PRO A 442 20.77 11.62 -10.78
N ARG A 443 19.86 10.64 -10.73
CA ARG A 443 18.42 10.90 -10.81
C ARG A 443 18.10 12.01 -9.79
N PRO A 444 17.34 13.07 -10.17
CA PRO A 444 16.93 14.09 -9.23
C PRO A 444 16.34 13.45 -7.96
N PRO A 445 16.69 13.93 -6.75
CA PRO A 445 16.22 13.31 -5.52
C PRO A 445 14.70 13.13 -5.47
N SER A 446 13.93 14.08 -6.00
CA SER A 446 12.46 14.01 -6.10
C SER A 446 11.98 12.80 -6.90
N GLU A 447 12.52 12.56 -8.09
CA GLU A 447 12.18 11.42 -8.94
C GLU A 447 12.55 10.08 -8.26
N LEU A 448 13.70 10.02 -7.59
CA LEU A 448 14.11 8.83 -6.83
C LEU A 448 13.12 8.52 -5.70
N PHE A 449 12.73 9.54 -4.92
CA PHE A 449 11.75 9.36 -3.84
C PHE A 449 10.36 9.00 -4.35
N ASN A 450 9.95 9.55 -5.50
CA ASN A 450 8.65 9.24 -6.10
C ASN A 450 8.61 7.78 -6.60
N LEU A 451 9.66 7.30 -7.26
CA LEU A 451 9.77 5.90 -7.67
C LEU A 451 9.81 4.96 -6.45
N ARG A 452 10.58 5.31 -5.41
CA ARG A 452 10.58 4.54 -4.15
C ARG A 452 9.17 4.41 -3.59
N THR A 453 8.43 5.51 -3.48
CA THR A 453 7.06 5.54 -2.95
C THR A 453 6.11 4.69 -3.79
N SER A 454 6.21 4.74 -5.13
CA SER A 454 5.36 3.92 -6.00
C SER A 454 5.67 2.42 -5.87
N LEU A 455 6.95 2.03 -5.78
CA LEU A 455 7.38 0.65 -5.56
C LEU A 455 6.92 0.11 -4.19
N VAL A 456 7.09 0.90 -3.13
CA VAL A 456 6.60 0.56 -1.78
C VAL A 456 5.09 0.35 -1.81
N THR A 457 4.35 1.28 -2.41
CA THR A 457 2.90 1.20 -2.52
C THR A 457 2.44 -0.03 -3.30
N ASN A 458 3.15 -0.39 -4.37
CA ASN A 458 2.86 -1.57 -5.16
C ASN A 458 3.05 -2.87 -4.34
N LEU A 459 4.22 -3.01 -3.71
CA LEU A 459 4.55 -4.16 -2.86
C LEU A 459 3.60 -4.28 -1.67
N GLU A 460 3.28 -3.17 -1.01
CA GLU A 460 2.36 -3.15 0.13
C GLU A 460 0.96 -3.61 -0.27
N ARG A 461 0.41 -3.14 -1.40
CA ARG A 461 -0.86 -3.63 -1.94
C ARG A 461 -0.82 -5.13 -2.25
N GLN A 462 0.23 -5.59 -2.94
CA GLN A 462 0.39 -7.01 -3.29
C GLN A 462 0.44 -7.91 -2.05
N LEU A 463 1.18 -7.50 -1.01
CA LEU A 463 1.33 -8.26 0.21
C LEU A 463 0.06 -8.22 1.07
N THR A 464 -0.61 -7.07 1.19
CA THR A 464 -1.82 -6.93 2.02
C THR A 464 -3.03 -7.63 1.42
N ASP A 465 -3.31 -7.47 0.12
CA ASP A 465 -4.47 -8.11 -0.52
C ASP A 465 -4.40 -9.64 -0.48
N GLY A 466 -3.19 -10.20 -0.61
CA GLY A 466 -2.93 -11.64 -0.54
C GLY A 466 -2.86 -12.19 0.89
N ARG A 467 -2.66 -11.34 1.91
CA ARG A 467 -2.50 -11.73 3.31
C ARG A 467 -3.86 -11.79 4.02
N HIS A 468 -4.50 -12.95 3.94
CA HIS A 468 -5.77 -13.21 4.60
C HIS A 468 -5.86 -14.67 5.07
N ASP A 469 -6.58 -14.93 6.16
CA ASP A 469 -6.83 -16.28 6.70
C ASP A 469 -7.33 -17.25 5.62
N LEU A 470 -8.28 -16.78 4.82
CA LEU A 470 -8.84 -17.49 3.67
C LEU A 470 -7.79 -17.97 2.65
N PHE A 471 -6.68 -17.24 2.47
CA PHE A 471 -5.66 -17.57 1.46
C PHE A 471 -4.51 -18.42 2.03
N THR A 472 -4.66 -18.90 3.26
CA THR A 472 -3.75 -19.90 3.82
C THR A 472 -4.03 -21.29 3.23
N ARG A 473 -3.10 -22.23 3.44
CA ARG A 473 -3.19 -23.60 2.92
C ARG A 473 -4.47 -24.37 3.35
N PRO A 474 -4.96 -24.26 4.60
CA PRO A 474 -6.25 -24.86 4.99
C PRO A 474 -7.47 -24.20 4.32
N GLY A 475 -7.33 -22.99 3.79
CA GLY A 475 -8.37 -22.28 3.06
C GLY A 475 -8.31 -22.51 1.54
N LEU A 476 -8.35 -21.42 0.78
CA LEU A 476 -8.29 -21.43 -0.69
C LEU A 476 -6.87 -21.52 -1.25
N GLY A 477 -5.85 -21.37 -0.40
CA GLY A 477 -4.43 -21.47 -0.75
C GLY A 477 -3.81 -20.16 -1.26
N HIS A 478 -2.47 -20.12 -1.22
CA HIS A 478 -1.69 -18.90 -1.44
C HIS A 478 -1.82 -18.32 -2.85
N LEU A 479 -1.90 -19.21 -3.86
CA LEU A 479 -2.09 -18.78 -5.25
C LEU A 479 -3.45 -18.09 -5.46
N ALA A 480 -4.50 -18.50 -4.72
CA ALA A 480 -5.80 -17.82 -4.76
C ALA A 480 -5.70 -16.39 -4.21
N GLY A 481 -4.93 -16.17 -3.14
CA GLY A 481 -4.64 -14.84 -2.62
C GLY A 481 -3.90 -13.97 -3.63
N LYS A 482 -2.95 -14.51 -4.39
CA LYS A 482 -2.26 -13.77 -5.46
C LYS A 482 -3.15 -13.45 -6.65
N VAL A 483 -4.03 -14.38 -7.05
CA VAL A 483 -5.05 -14.11 -8.06
C VAL A 483 -5.95 -12.97 -7.60
N TYR A 484 -6.38 -13.01 -6.34
CA TYR A 484 -7.22 -11.97 -5.75
C TYR A 484 -6.52 -10.60 -5.70
N ALA A 485 -5.26 -10.56 -5.29
CA ALA A 485 -4.42 -9.35 -5.31
C ALA A 485 -4.13 -8.84 -6.73
N LEU A 486 -4.02 -9.73 -7.72
CA LEU A 486 -3.86 -9.34 -9.11
C LEU A 486 -5.14 -8.70 -9.66
N LEU A 487 -6.31 -9.25 -9.32
CA LEU A 487 -7.61 -8.67 -9.69
C LEU A 487 -7.88 -7.30 -9.04
N ALA A 488 -7.11 -6.90 -8.02
CA ALA A 488 -7.16 -5.55 -7.46
C ALA A 488 -6.45 -4.51 -8.35
N GLN A 489 -5.51 -4.96 -9.19
CA GLN A 489 -4.68 -4.10 -10.06
C GLN A 489 -5.26 -3.96 -11.47
N HIS A 490 -6.32 -4.71 -11.79
CA HIS A 490 -6.92 -4.75 -13.11
C HIS A 490 -8.45 -4.67 -13.02
N PRO A 491 -9.12 -3.92 -13.92
CA PRO A 491 -10.58 -3.85 -13.97
C PRO A 491 -11.26 -5.23 -14.03
N ALA A 492 -10.77 -6.07 -14.94
CA ALA A 492 -11.16 -7.47 -15.07
C ALA A 492 -10.03 -8.25 -15.71
N LEU A 493 -10.04 -9.57 -15.53
CA LEU A 493 -9.08 -10.49 -16.14
C LEU A 493 -9.79 -11.69 -16.74
N THR A 494 -9.34 -12.10 -17.93
CA THR A 494 -9.65 -13.42 -18.48
C THR A 494 -8.81 -14.50 -17.81
N LEU A 495 -9.21 -15.76 -17.97
CA LEU A 495 -8.45 -16.90 -17.45
C LEU A 495 -7.06 -16.97 -18.08
N GLU A 496 -6.95 -16.71 -19.39
CA GLU A 496 -5.67 -16.71 -20.13
C GLU A 496 -4.76 -15.59 -19.66
N THR A 497 -5.31 -14.39 -19.46
CA THR A 497 -4.53 -13.23 -19.02
C THR A 497 -4.00 -13.43 -17.60
N ALA A 498 -4.84 -13.89 -16.67
CA ALA A 498 -4.42 -14.22 -15.32
C ALA A 498 -3.37 -15.34 -15.28
N ALA A 499 -3.55 -16.39 -16.10
CA ALA A 499 -2.60 -17.49 -16.24
C ALA A 499 -1.23 -17.01 -16.74
N ARG A 500 -1.23 -16.16 -17.77
CA ARG A 500 -0.01 -15.57 -18.34
C ARG A 500 0.72 -14.67 -17.34
N LEU A 501 0.01 -13.78 -16.65
CA LEU A 501 0.60 -12.83 -15.68
C LEU A 501 1.15 -13.52 -14.43
N LEU A 502 0.53 -14.62 -14.00
CA LEU A 502 0.98 -15.38 -12.83
C LEU A 502 1.93 -16.53 -13.17
N GLY A 503 2.03 -16.93 -14.44
CA GLY A 503 2.92 -18.00 -14.88
C GLY A 503 2.42 -19.39 -14.50
N VAL A 504 1.11 -19.59 -14.54
CA VAL A 504 0.42 -20.84 -14.18
C VAL A 504 -0.44 -21.32 -15.34
N SER A 505 -0.90 -22.57 -15.30
CA SER A 505 -1.81 -23.09 -16.30
C SER A 505 -3.20 -22.44 -16.21
N THR A 506 -3.86 -22.27 -17.35
CA THR A 506 -5.26 -21.82 -17.44
C THR A 506 -6.20 -22.72 -16.63
N ARG A 507 -5.94 -24.04 -16.62
CA ARG A 507 -6.68 -25.01 -15.81
C ARG A 507 -6.61 -24.71 -14.30
N HIS A 508 -5.43 -24.39 -13.77
CA HIS A 508 -5.29 -24.02 -12.36
C HIS A 508 -6.01 -22.71 -12.03
N ILE A 509 -5.91 -21.72 -12.92
CA ILE A 509 -6.64 -20.45 -12.76
C ILE A 509 -8.15 -20.67 -12.79
N ALA A 510 -8.67 -21.52 -13.69
CA ALA A 510 -10.09 -21.87 -13.73
C ALA A 510 -10.58 -22.47 -12.40
N THR A 511 -9.81 -23.39 -11.80
CA THR A 511 -10.11 -23.95 -10.48
C THR A 511 -10.17 -22.87 -9.40
N ILE A 512 -9.20 -21.96 -9.39
CA ILE A 512 -9.16 -20.86 -8.41
C ILE A 512 -10.34 -19.91 -8.60
N PHE A 513 -10.63 -19.51 -9.84
CA PHE A 513 -11.76 -18.63 -10.14
C PHE A 513 -13.08 -19.27 -9.73
N SER A 514 -13.25 -20.58 -9.96
CA SER A 514 -14.42 -21.33 -9.49
C SER A 514 -14.58 -21.24 -7.96
N ARG A 515 -13.49 -21.45 -7.20
CA ARG A 515 -13.48 -21.33 -5.73
C ARG A 515 -13.78 -19.90 -5.25
N LEU A 516 -13.14 -18.90 -5.85
CA LEU A 516 -13.38 -17.49 -5.51
C LEU A 516 -14.83 -17.08 -5.81
N ARG A 517 -15.39 -17.54 -6.94
CA ARG A 517 -16.79 -17.32 -7.31
C ARG A 517 -17.74 -18.00 -6.33
N HIS A 518 -17.46 -19.23 -5.90
CA HIS A 518 -18.30 -19.95 -4.93
C HIS A 518 -18.51 -19.13 -3.65
N HIS A 519 -17.45 -18.48 -3.17
CA HIS A 519 -17.51 -17.57 -2.02
C HIS A 519 -17.89 -16.12 -2.38
N ARG A 520 -18.33 -15.85 -3.62
CA ARG A 520 -18.75 -14.53 -4.11
C ARG A 520 -17.66 -13.44 -3.99
N LEU A 521 -16.39 -13.85 -4.07
CA LEU A 521 -15.24 -12.94 -4.02
C LEU A 521 -14.91 -12.32 -5.38
N ILE A 522 -15.36 -12.98 -6.45
CA ILE A 522 -15.28 -12.50 -7.83
C ILE A 522 -16.64 -12.61 -8.51
N VAL A 523 -16.85 -11.74 -9.50
CA VAL A 523 -18.07 -11.67 -10.30
C VAL A 523 -17.72 -11.66 -11.79
N LYS A 524 -18.65 -12.10 -12.63
CA LYS A 524 -18.49 -12.03 -14.08
C LYS A 524 -18.55 -10.56 -14.51
N HIS A 525 -17.60 -10.15 -15.34
CA HIS A 525 -17.50 -8.84 -15.97
C HIS A 525 -17.57 -9.01 -17.49
N VAL A 526 -17.83 -7.94 -18.24
CA VAL A 526 -17.85 -7.97 -19.72
C VAL A 526 -16.51 -8.46 -20.29
N ASP A 527 -15.41 -7.98 -19.72
CA ASP A 527 -14.03 -8.32 -20.15
C ASP A 527 -13.43 -9.52 -19.39
N GLY A 528 -14.23 -10.32 -18.68
CA GLY A 528 -13.75 -11.50 -17.95
C GLY A 528 -14.30 -11.61 -16.53
N TRP A 529 -13.42 -11.61 -15.53
CA TRP A 529 -13.78 -11.66 -14.11
C TRP A 529 -13.19 -10.49 -13.33
N ALA A 530 -13.96 -9.96 -12.40
CA ALA A 530 -13.59 -8.83 -11.55
C ALA A 530 -13.77 -9.19 -10.07
N ARG A 531 -13.10 -8.48 -9.16
CA ARG A 531 -13.39 -8.58 -7.71
C ARG A 531 -14.84 -8.19 -7.45
N ALA A 532 -15.46 -8.87 -6.48
CA ALA A 532 -16.74 -8.43 -5.96
C ALA A 532 -16.58 -7.09 -5.21
N LYS A 533 -17.57 -6.20 -5.36
CA LYS A 533 -17.55 -4.86 -4.73
C LYS A 533 -17.47 -4.90 -3.19
N ARG A 534 -18.09 -5.91 -2.60
CA ARG A 534 -18.08 -6.13 -1.16
C ARG A 534 -16.95 -7.09 -0.85
N ASP A 535 -16.05 -6.69 0.05
CA ASP A 535 -15.08 -7.64 0.61
C ASP A 535 -15.83 -8.66 1.48
N LEU A 536 -15.83 -9.91 1.03
CA LEU A 536 -16.47 -11.04 1.70
C LEU A 536 -15.46 -12.05 2.21
N ARG A 537 -14.16 -11.70 2.26
CA ARG A 537 -13.10 -12.62 2.68
C ARG A 537 -13.29 -13.14 4.10
N ASP A 538 -13.71 -12.30 5.05
CA ASP A 538 -13.98 -12.70 6.44
C ASP A 538 -15.17 -13.66 6.54
N LEU A 539 -16.24 -13.41 5.78
CA LEU A 539 -17.40 -14.30 5.73
C LEU A 539 -16.99 -15.66 5.15
N ALA A 540 -16.24 -15.66 4.05
CA ALA A 540 -15.72 -16.87 3.44
C ALA A 540 -14.79 -17.63 4.40
N ALA A 541 -13.93 -16.93 5.14
CA ALA A 541 -13.04 -17.54 6.13
C ALA A 541 -13.81 -18.23 7.27
N ARG A 542 -14.93 -17.65 7.73
CA ARG A 542 -15.81 -18.29 8.71
C ARG A 542 -16.50 -19.53 8.14
N ILE A 543 -17.01 -19.47 6.91
CA ILE A 543 -17.66 -20.61 6.24
C ILE A 543 -16.67 -21.77 6.06
N VAL A 544 -15.43 -21.47 5.70
CA VAL A 544 -14.37 -22.48 5.51
C VAL A 544 -13.77 -22.95 6.86
N GLY A 545 -14.05 -22.25 7.96
CA GLY A 545 -13.55 -22.59 9.29
C GLY A 545 -12.09 -22.20 9.55
N VAL A 546 -11.58 -21.17 8.86
CA VAL A 546 -10.18 -20.71 8.97
C VAL A 546 -10.03 -19.29 9.55
N ALA A 547 -11.13 -18.65 9.94
CA ALA A 547 -11.09 -17.33 10.57
C ALA A 547 -10.28 -17.36 11.88
N GLY A 548 -9.37 -16.39 12.05
CA GLY A 548 -8.46 -16.29 13.19
C GLY A 548 -7.11 -16.99 13.01
N LEU A 549 -6.90 -17.76 11.94
CA LEU A 549 -5.72 -18.61 11.79
C LEU A 549 -4.38 -17.83 11.79
N LEU A 550 -4.32 -16.66 11.13
CA LEU A 550 -3.12 -15.83 11.13
C LEU A 550 -2.88 -15.18 12.49
N LEU A 551 -3.94 -14.84 13.22
CA LEU A 551 -3.84 -14.30 14.58
C LEU A 551 -3.32 -15.38 15.54
N ASP A 552 -3.86 -16.60 15.48
CA ASP A 552 -3.40 -17.74 16.27
C ASP A 552 -1.93 -18.06 15.98
N ARG A 553 -1.52 -17.96 14.72
CA ARG A 553 -0.13 -18.15 14.31
C ARG A 553 0.76 -17.05 14.90
N ALA A 554 0.32 -15.80 14.90
CA ALA A 554 1.05 -14.69 15.51
C ALA A 554 1.20 -14.89 17.02
N ASN A 555 0.14 -15.30 17.72
CA ASN A 555 0.16 -15.58 19.15
C ASN A 555 1.13 -16.73 19.47
N ARG A 556 1.07 -17.82 18.71
CA ARG A 556 2.01 -18.95 18.84
C ARG A 556 3.46 -18.51 18.66
N TYR A 557 3.74 -17.71 17.63
CA TYR A 557 5.10 -17.23 17.38
C TYR A 557 5.59 -16.24 18.43
N ARG A 558 4.71 -15.39 18.99
CA ARG A 558 5.04 -14.52 20.12
C ARG A 558 5.50 -15.34 21.32
N ALA A 559 4.72 -16.36 21.64
CA ALA A 559 4.97 -17.17 22.82
C ALA A 559 6.19 -18.11 22.60
N GLU A 560 6.41 -18.62 21.39
CA GLU A 560 7.68 -19.28 21.01
C GLU A 560 8.91 -18.34 21.18
N ARG A 561 8.78 -17.04 20.85
CA ARG A 561 9.88 -16.07 21.04
C ARG A 561 10.16 -15.84 22.52
N GLU A 562 9.11 -15.68 23.33
CA GLU A 562 9.27 -15.48 24.77
C GLU A 562 9.95 -16.69 25.45
N VAL A 563 9.56 -17.92 25.07
CA VAL A 563 10.25 -19.14 25.52
C VAL A 563 11.71 -19.17 25.07
N TRP A 564 12.00 -18.71 23.84
CA TRP A 564 13.36 -18.67 23.32
C TRP A 564 14.23 -17.64 24.02
N GLU A 565 13.72 -16.43 24.26
CA GLU A 565 14.41 -15.38 25.02
C GLU A 565 14.70 -15.85 26.45
N TRP A 566 13.74 -16.52 27.10
CA TRP A 566 13.95 -17.14 28.40
C TRP A 566 15.08 -18.17 28.39
N TRP A 567 15.11 -19.03 27.37
CA TRP A 567 16.17 -20.02 27.20
C TRP A 567 17.54 -19.36 26.94
N GLN A 568 17.61 -18.34 26.10
CA GLN A 568 18.86 -17.61 25.86
C GLN A 568 19.39 -16.95 27.13
N ALA A 569 18.51 -16.35 27.94
CA ALA A 569 18.88 -15.77 29.23
C ALA A 569 19.37 -16.84 30.22
N GLU A 570 18.81 -18.05 30.17
CA GLU A 570 19.27 -19.20 30.94
C GLU A 570 20.66 -19.69 30.47
N VAL A 571 20.87 -19.87 29.17
CA VAL A 571 22.17 -20.24 28.59
C VAL A 571 23.25 -19.21 28.93
N ALA A 572 22.94 -17.91 28.82
CA ALA A 572 23.83 -16.84 29.21
C ALA A 572 24.21 -16.92 30.71
N THR A 573 23.24 -17.28 31.57
CA THR A 573 23.49 -17.46 33.01
C THR A 573 24.33 -18.70 33.31
N MET A 574 24.09 -19.82 32.61
CA MET A 574 24.91 -21.03 32.75
C MET A 574 26.37 -20.76 32.37
N ASN A 575 26.59 -19.98 31.30
CA ASN A 575 27.92 -19.63 30.80
C ASN A 575 28.57 -18.44 31.54
N ALA A 576 27.83 -17.70 32.36
CA ALA A 576 28.37 -16.61 33.16
C ALA A 576 29.21 -17.12 34.34
N ALA A 577 30.28 -16.39 34.65
CA ALA A 577 31.11 -16.63 35.83
C ALA A 577 30.25 -16.63 37.11
N PRO A 578 30.51 -17.50 38.11
CA PRO A 578 29.67 -17.64 39.30
C PRO A 578 29.32 -16.33 40.02
N ARG A 579 30.28 -15.39 40.09
CA ARG A 579 30.11 -14.06 40.71
C ARG A 579 29.19 -13.11 39.94
N ARG A 580 28.91 -13.38 38.66
CA ARG A 580 28.07 -12.56 37.77
C ARG A 580 26.68 -13.16 37.55
N ARG A 581 26.38 -14.33 38.15
CA ARG A 581 25.07 -14.99 37.98
C ARG A 581 24.00 -14.24 38.80
N PRO A 582 22.91 -13.76 38.18
CA PRO A 582 21.83 -13.12 38.91
C PRO A 582 21.13 -14.13 39.82
N ARG A 583 20.66 -13.68 41.00
CA ARG A 583 19.77 -14.48 41.84
C ARG A 583 18.42 -14.60 41.13
N ARG A 584 18.09 -15.81 40.71
CA ARG A 584 16.83 -16.13 40.02
C ARG A 584 15.89 -16.89 40.93
N VAL A 585 14.65 -16.43 40.94
CA VAL A 585 13.56 -17.06 41.68
C VAL A 585 12.92 -18.18 40.85
N ASP A 586 12.22 -19.08 41.53
CA ASP A 586 11.48 -20.15 40.85
C ASP A 586 10.26 -19.60 40.11
N VAL A 587 9.78 -20.28 39.07
CA VAL A 587 8.61 -19.82 38.31
C VAL A 587 7.33 -19.78 39.15
N SER A 588 7.26 -20.62 40.20
CA SER A 588 6.15 -20.65 41.16
C SER A 588 6.23 -19.57 42.25
N SER A 589 7.34 -18.82 42.32
CA SER A 589 7.53 -17.84 43.38
C SER A 589 6.88 -16.48 43.04
N ARG A 590 6.08 -15.97 44.00
CA ARG A 590 5.48 -14.63 43.89
C ARG A 590 6.54 -13.55 44.08
N PRO A 591 6.76 -12.64 43.11
CA PRO A 591 7.55 -11.45 43.35
C PRO A 591 6.76 -10.53 44.29
N LEU A 592 7.15 -10.49 45.57
CA LEU A 592 6.49 -9.65 46.60
C LEU A 592 6.74 -8.15 46.39
N PHE A 593 7.80 -7.77 45.68
CA PHE A 593 8.13 -6.38 45.36
C PHE A 593 8.70 -6.26 43.93
N ARG A 594 8.14 -5.36 43.13
CA ARG A 594 8.70 -4.93 41.84
C ARG A 594 9.56 -3.70 42.13
N ASP A 595 10.89 -3.82 42.06
CA ASP A 595 11.74 -2.64 42.10
C ASP A 595 11.65 -1.94 40.75
N VAL A 596 10.76 -0.94 40.66
CA VAL A 596 10.44 -0.29 39.38
C VAL A 596 11.54 0.68 38.92
N ASN A 597 12.54 0.91 39.76
CA ASN A 597 13.65 1.83 39.50
C ASN A 597 15.01 1.14 39.31
N ALA A 598 15.08 -0.20 39.34
CA ALA A 598 16.32 -0.91 39.04
C ALA A 598 16.60 -0.87 37.51
N PRO A 599 17.62 -0.14 37.02
CA PRO A 599 17.99 -0.16 35.62
C PRO A 599 18.66 -1.52 35.36
N GLY A 600 17.95 -2.45 34.73
CA GLY A 600 18.46 -3.80 34.49
C GLY A 600 17.65 -4.60 33.48
N GLU A 601 18.33 -5.52 32.82
CA GLU A 601 17.80 -6.57 31.94
C GLU A 601 16.71 -7.38 32.67
N ARG A 602 15.62 -7.78 31.97
CA ARG A 602 14.52 -8.59 32.56
C ARG A 602 15.12 -9.80 33.30
N VAL A 603 14.93 -9.89 34.61
CA VAL A 603 15.38 -11.06 35.39
C VAL A 603 14.38 -12.18 35.15
N TRP A 604 14.74 -13.09 34.24
CA TRP A 604 13.95 -14.28 33.97
C TRP A 604 13.98 -15.24 35.17
N PRO A 605 12.86 -15.90 35.52
CA PRO A 605 12.87 -16.99 36.50
C PRO A 605 13.71 -18.17 35.99
N ARG A 606 13.98 -19.16 36.85
CA ARG A 606 14.73 -20.36 36.40
C ARG A 606 13.98 -21.12 35.32
N TYR A 607 14.68 -21.49 34.25
CA TYR A 607 14.09 -22.29 33.18
C TYR A 607 13.69 -23.69 33.70
N PRO A 608 12.47 -24.19 33.38
CA PRO A 608 12.02 -25.52 33.81
C PRO A 608 12.98 -26.62 33.39
N ARG A 609 13.12 -27.63 34.25
CA ARG A 609 13.99 -28.78 34.00
C ARG A 609 13.19 -30.07 34.01
N SER A 610 13.50 -30.96 33.09
CA SER A 610 12.98 -32.33 33.09
C SER A 610 13.67 -33.17 34.17
N SER A 611 13.18 -34.38 34.40
CA SER A 611 13.74 -35.32 35.38
C SER A 611 15.22 -35.65 35.14
N ASP A 612 15.70 -35.51 33.90
CA ASP A 612 17.11 -35.66 33.50
C ASP A 612 17.94 -34.35 33.58
N GLN A 613 17.42 -33.31 34.25
CA GLN A 613 18.06 -32.00 34.45
C GLN A 613 18.33 -31.19 33.17
N ARG A 614 17.78 -31.61 32.02
CA ARG A 614 17.82 -30.84 30.77
C ARG A 614 16.72 -29.76 30.76
N GLY A 615 16.86 -28.77 29.87
CA GLY A 615 15.84 -27.74 29.71
C GLY A 615 14.53 -28.32 29.19
N ASP A 616 13.43 -28.14 29.92
CA ASP A 616 12.11 -28.60 29.53
C ASP A 616 11.35 -27.50 28.79
N HIS A 617 11.48 -27.53 27.45
CA HIS A 617 10.82 -26.58 26.56
C HIS A 617 9.29 -26.73 26.53
N ARG A 618 8.74 -27.91 26.87
CA ARG A 618 7.29 -28.12 26.87
C ARG A 618 6.67 -27.42 28.08
N SER A 619 7.20 -27.68 29.26
CA SER A 619 6.76 -27.01 30.49
C SER A 619 6.96 -25.49 30.40
N ALA A 620 8.09 -25.04 29.85
CA ALA A 620 8.30 -23.61 29.61
C ALA A 620 7.25 -22.99 28.67
N ARG A 621 6.83 -23.72 27.63
CA ARG A 621 5.78 -23.30 26.70
C ARG A 621 4.44 -23.16 27.39
N GLU A 622 4.06 -24.14 28.21
CA GLU A 622 2.82 -24.15 28.97
C GLU A 622 2.76 -22.97 29.96
N LEU A 623 3.85 -22.70 30.68
CA LEU A 623 3.96 -21.57 31.61
C LEU A 623 3.83 -20.20 30.92
N VAL A 624 4.38 -20.06 29.71
CA VAL A 624 4.20 -18.86 28.90
C VAL A 624 2.76 -18.71 28.43
N ASP A 625 2.13 -19.79 27.96
CA ASP A 625 0.72 -19.75 27.51
C ASP A 625 -0.25 -19.44 28.64
N LEU A 626 0.04 -19.91 29.87
CA LEU A 626 -0.67 -19.56 31.08
C LEU A 626 -0.40 -18.13 31.56
N GLY A 627 0.53 -17.42 30.91
CA GLY A 627 0.89 -16.04 31.23
C GLY A 627 1.62 -15.91 32.58
N VAL A 628 2.29 -16.96 33.06
CA VAL A 628 2.96 -16.98 34.37
C VAL A 628 4.18 -16.04 34.39
N LEU A 629 4.79 -15.82 33.23
CA LEU A 629 5.90 -14.87 33.07
C LEU A 629 5.44 -13.41 32.98
N ASN A 630 4.13 -13.15 32.90
CA ASN A 630 3.58 -11.81 32.96
C ASN A 630 3.49 -11.37 34.43
N PRO A 631 4.23 -10.33 34.85
CA PRO A 631 4.27 -9.89 36.25
C PRO A 631 2.92 -9.38 36.78
N GLU A 632 1.96 -9.13 35.90
CA GLU A 632 0.64 -8.55 36.21
C GLU A 632 -0.49 -9.58 36.20
N ASN A 633 -0.17 -10.83 35.82
CA ASN A 633 -1.15 -11.90 35.84
C ASN A 633 -1.43 -12.33 37.29
N ARG A 634 -2.68 -12.16 37.74
CA ARG A 634 -3.12 -12.47 39.11
C ARG A 634 -3.09 -13.96 39.44
N TRP A 635 -2.99 -14.81 38.41
CA TRP A 635 -2.97 -16.26 38.52
C TRP A 635 -1.56 -16.76 38.23
N GLN A 636 -0.76 -16.96 39.27
CA GLN A 636 0.50 -17.68 39.15
C GLN A 636 0.26 -19.16 39.44
N TYR A 637 0.83 -20.00 38.58
CA TYR A 637 0.77 -21.46 38.62
C TYR A 637 1.13 -22.00 40.00
N LEU A 638 0.12 -22.47 40.74
CA LEU A 638 0.29 -23.40 41.84
C LEU A 638 0.50 -24.76 41.16
N GLY A 639 1.72 -25.30 41.20
CA GLY A 639 2.02 -26.61 40.60
C GLY A 639 1.16 -27.74 41.18
N ASP A 640 1.39 -28.97 40.73
CA ASP A 640 0.71 -30.19 41.19
C ASP A 640 0.92 -30.46 42.70
N ALA A 641 0.26 -29.66 43.52
CA ALA A 641 0.01 -29.86 44.93
C ALA A 641 -1.49 -29.64 45.13
N ALA A 642 -2.26 -30.59 44.60
CA ALA A 642 -3.60 -30.95 45.06
C ALA A 642 -3.61 -32.44 45.36
#